data_AF-B1YW64-F1
#
_entry.id   AF-B1YW64-F1
#
_cell.length_a   1.000
_cell.length_b   1.000
_cell.length_c   1.000
_cell.angle_alpha   90.00
_cell.angle_beta   90.00
_cell.angle_gamma   90.00
#
_symmetry.space_group_name_H-M   'P 1'
#
loop_
_entity.id
_entity.type
_entity.pdbx_description
1 polymer ?
#
loop_
_entity_poly.entity_id
_entity_poly.type
_entity_poly.pdbx_seq_one_letter_code
_entity_poly.pdbx_strand_id
1 'polypeptide(L)'
;MHSEPNAGRQAGCFVRGSPVNPVRDEVSKMNPFVSRRAVAPALLCALVLVLSACGGDDSGAPAIVVQEQQGESGEHVKPAPEIVADGVAVSDEPGAPPDPSYPRPPVAPEPGEPPATIEPPSPRPPAIVEPAPPEPAPEPPAIVEPAPPEPAPEPPAIVEPAPPDPPPALDTSLAIRNLATGGALCLGMSTGNGTYVGFQSCNGSDAQRWRMVRAASPYFNVKNVLAEAQGRDVCLRAAPSGQSPANLAPCGGADYPTTRMWRASIGASGAFTLQNKHWVDTGRRATLQAMDRTLAMLPEIDAPAARWTYDGELPSPRRVVTGARSVLLVSGHFTGQRANPAEPVRKAVFGDGDDFASLAHYLKLASRGKLTLSGTMLTNVDLGAFPAGCQSGAILAQARAAAQARGVDANGFDYLFVDYPRSSECKFAGLAARPGQWILSNGAGTGYWMWTHEFGHGLGAGHPDSLRNCPVADGAVVLGSLCVTGGIDDPTDTVGGGGRRMYPVDYQLFAGWLDDEDVPTLVKPGTYRIAPLWSALPGKQGYLLPRADGSTLLLEFRRPMGAKGTFEDWPDTSPFVNGVTVRIVRYPGNAIQNTLVDATPGSQDGMKDAPLMPGQSLVDTLSGRRITVLSADGSGAVVRIEPAS
;
A
#
# COMPACT_ATOMS: atom_id res chain seq x y z
N MET A 1 -49.56 -8.06 -45.46
CA MET A 1 -50.68 -7.11 -45.32
C MET A 1 -51.46 -7.50 -44.08
N HIS A 2 -51.73 -6.56 -43.16
CA HIS A 2 -52.72 -6.60 -42.06
C HIS A 2 -52.70 -7.81 -41.07
N SER A 3 -53.02 -7.68 -39.77
CA SER A 3 -53.10 -6.50 -38.88
C SER A 3 -53.18 -6.98 -37.42
N GLU A 4 -52.78 -6.11 -36.48
CA GLU A 4 -53.14 -6.14 -35.04
C GLU A 4 -54.68 -6.01 -34.83
N PRO A 5 -55.29 -6.29 -33.62
CA PRO A 5 -54.83 -5.79 -32.31
C PRO A 5 -55.20 -6.51 -30.97
N ASN A 6 -54.53 -6.03 -29.91
CA ASN A 6 -54.96 -5.83 -28.50
C ASN A 6 -55.71 -6.91 -27.65
N ALA A 7 -55.00 -7.34 -26.59
CA ALA A 7 -55.32 -7.18 -25.15
C ALA A 7 -56.63 -7.68 -24.50
N GLY A 8 -56.51 -8.34 -23.32
CA GLY A 8 -57.64 -8.53 -22.37
C GLY A 8 -57.40 -9.51 -21.21
N ARG A 9 -57.25 -8.99 -19.97
CA ARG A 9 -57.05 -9.74 -18.71
C ARG A 9 -58.17 -10.75 -18.34
N GLN A 10 -57.79 -11.91 -17.78
CA GLN A 10 -58.20 -12.52 -16.48
C GLN A 10 -57.77 -14.02 -16.48
N ALA A 11 -57.28 -14.73 -15.45
CA ALA A 11 -57.24 -14.65 -13.97
C ALA A 11 -57.98 -15.87 -13.35
N GLY A 12 -57.26 -16.64 -12.53
CA GLY A 12 -57.73 -17.86 -11.83
C GLY A 12 -57.36 -19.18 -12.52
N CYS A 13 -57.15 -20.33 -11.86
CA CYS A 13 -56.69 -20.70 -10.51
C CYS A 13 -56.93 -22.23 -10.33
N PHE A 14 -56.05 -22.90 -9.56
CA PHE A 14 -56.37 -24.04 -8.65
C PHE A 14 -56.36 -25.54 -9.09
N VAL A 15 -55.87 -26.36 -8.14
CA VAL A 15 -56.03 -27.81 -7.86
C VAL A 15 -55.01 -28.84 -8.44
N ARG A 16 -54.67 -29.79 -7.55
CA ARG A 16 -53.71 -30.92 -7.60
C ARG A 16 -54.33 -32.19 -8.22
N GLY A 17 -53.52 -33.22 -8.51
CA GLY A 17 -53.94 -34.63 -8.30
C GLY A 17 -53.20 -35.73 -9.07
N SER A 18 -52.46 -36.59 -8.37
CA SER A 18 -52.03 -37.94 -8.81
C SER A 18 -52.76 -38.99 -7.95
N PRO A 19 -52.85 -40.30 -8.34
CA PRO A 19 -51.98 -41.31 -7.68
C PRO A 19 -51.73 -42.69 -8.41
N VAL A 20 -50.91 -43.56 -7.76
CA VAL A 20 -50.79 -45.05 -7.84
C VAL A 20 -49.97 -45.76 -8.98
N ASN A 21 -48.72 -46.17 -8.67
CA ASN A 21 -48.17 -47.55 -8.41
C ASN A 21 -48.67 -48.81 -9.19
N PRO A 22 -48.03 -50.02 -9.08
CA PRO A 22 -46.77 -50.45 -8.37
C PRO A 22 -45.85 -51.45 -9.18
N VAL A 23 -44.80 -52.04 -8.54
CA VAL A 23 -44.44 -53.52 -8.48
C VAL A 23 -42.90 -53.85 -8.40
N ARG A 24 -42.46 -54.40 -7.24
CA ARG A 24 -41.46 -55.50 -6.97
C ARG A 24 -39.98 -55.44 -7.47
N ASP A 25 -38.98 -56.16 -6.92
CA ASP A 25 -38.88 -57.09 -5.74
C ASP A 25 -37.44 -57.18 -5.13
N GLU A 26 -37.36 -57.51 -3.83
CA GLU A 26 -36.40 -58.41 -3.10
C GLU A 26 -34.84 -58.21 -3.09
N VAL A 27 -34.14 -58.00 -1.93
CA VAL A 27 -33.56 -58.95 -0.90
C VAL A 27 -32.07 -59.31 -1.15
N SER A 28 -31.09 -59.48 -0.20
CA SER A 28 -31.06 -59.70 1.27
C SER A 28 -29.76 -59.18 1.96
N LYS A 29 -29.88 -58.73 3.24
CA LYS A 29 -29.11 -59.09 4.48
C LYS A 29 -27.57 -59.34 4.40
N MET A 30 -26.75 -58.88 5.36
CA MET A 30 -26.81 -59.20 6.81
C MET A 30 -26.44 -58.05 7.77
N ASN A 31 -26.64 -58.30 9.08
CA ASN A 31 -26.58 -57.41 10.25
C ASN A 31 -26.16 -58.30 11.47
N PRO A 32 -26.14 -57.88 12.76
CA PRO A 32 -26.30 -56.56 13.39
C PRO A 32 -24.96 -56.13 14.08
N PHE A 33 -24.79 -55.57 15.31
CA PHE A 33 -25.60 -55.24 16.51
C PHE A 33 -24.71 -54.29 17.41
N VAL A 34 -25.03 -53.72 18.58
CA VAL A 34 -26.10 -53.87 19.60
C VAL A 34 -26.42 -52.50 20.26
N SER A 35 -27.71 -52.12 20.40
CA SER A 35 -28.23 -51.09 21.35
C SER A 35 -27.84 -49.59 21.20
N ARG A 36 -28.66 -48.60 21.59
CA ARG A 36 -30.06 -48.58 22.11
C ARG A 36 -30.73 -47.20 21.95
N ARG A 37 -32.04 -47.23 21.61
CA ARG A 37 -33.11 -46.22 21.85
C ARG A 37 -32.90 -44.79 21.31
N ALA A 38 -33.74 -44.13 20.50
CA ALA A 38 -35.12 -44.26 19.98
C ALA A 38 -36.16 -43.24 20.54
N VAL A 39 -36.73 -42.48 19.59
CA VAL A 39 -38.12 -41.96 19.54
C VAL A 39 -38.51 -40.71 20.39
N ALA A 40 -39.21 -39.79 19.72
CA ALA A 40 -39.92 -38.59 20.23
C ALA A 40 -41.46 -38.79 20.03
N PRO A 41 -42.40 -37.80 20.06
CA PRO A 41 -42.33 -36.35 20.34
C PRO A 41 -43.50 -35.81 21.22
N ALA A 42 -43.78 -34.49 21.12
CA ALA A 42 -45.08 -33.79 21.26
C ALA A 42 -45.52 -33.09 22.57
N LEU A 43 -46.08 -31.89 22.35
CA LEU A 43 -47.07 -31.06 23.07
C LEU A 43 -47.30 -31.21 24.60
N LEU A 44 -47.32 -30.05 25.31
CA LEU A 44 -48.55 -29.55 25.94
C LEU A 44 -48.51 -28.02 26.22
N CYS A 45 -49.62 -27.46 26.69
CA CYS A 45 -49.87 -26.01 26.86
C CYS A 45 -49.62 -25.50 28.29
N ALA A 46 -49.49 -24.17 28.44
CA ALA A 46 -49.83 -23.45 29.66
C ALA A 46 -50.55 -22.14 29.29
N LEU A 47 -51.54 -21.72 30.10
CA LEU A 47 -52.41 -20.58 29.82
C LEU A 47 -52.70 -19.81 31.11
N VAL A 48 -52.43 -18.50 31.13
CA VAL A 48 -52.83 -17.57 32.20
C VAL A 48 -53.28 -16.26 31.56
N LEU A 49 -54.40 -15.71 32.04
CA LEU A 49 -55.06 -14.54 31.49
C LEU A 49 -55.77 -13.80 32.62
N VAL A 50 -55.44 -12.52 32.84
CA VAL A 50 -56.15 -11.61 33.76
C VAL A 50 -56.25 -10.23 33.12
N LEU A 51 -57.44 -9.62 33.14
CA LEU A 51 -57.66 -8.23 32.73
C LEU A 51 -57.91 -7.32 33.93
N SER A 52 -57.60 -6.04 33.78
CA SER A 52 -58.46 -4.93 34.25
C SER A 52 -58.22 -3.68 33.37
N ALA A 53 -59.13 -2.71 33.38
CA ALA A 53 -59.18 -1.61 32.41
C ALA A 53 -59.86 -0.32 32.95
N CYS A 54 -60.09 0.64 32.04
CA CYS A 54 -60.79 1.94 32.17
C CYS A 54 -59.95 3.11 32.75
N GLY A 55 -60.08 4.36 32.26
CA GLY A 55 -60.96 4.88 31.18
C GLY A 55 -60.58 6.30 30.71
N GLY A 56 -61.37 6.88 29.80
CA GLY A 56 -61.22 8.26 29.27
C GLY A 56 -61.95 9.34 30.11
N ASP A 57 -62.30 10.54 29.61
CA ASP A 57 -62.24 11.13 28.25
C ASP A 57 -62.09 12.69 28.32
N ASP A 58 -61.84 13.32 27.15
CA ASP A 58 -62.12 14.72 26.72
C ASP A 58 -62.11 15.93 27.69
N SER A 59 -61.40 17.00 27.28
CA SER A 59 -62.00 18.34 27.00
C SER A 59 -60.97 19.44 26.64
N GLY A 60 -61.40 20.45 25.85
CA GLY A 60 -60.88 21.82 25.94
C GLY A 60 -59.86 22.32 24.89
N ALA A 61 -60.36 23.03 23.87
CA ALA A 61 -59.62 24.05 23.10
C ALA A 61 -59.73 25.43 23.83
N PRO A 62 -59.02 26.54 23.48
CA PRO A 62 -58.45 26.86 22.16
C PRO A 62 -57.05 27.53 22.14
N ALA A 63 -56.66 28.00 20.95
CA ALA A 63 -55.36 28.57 20.61
C ALA A 63 -55.04 29.95 21.23
N ILE A 64 -53.74 30.26 21.25
CA ILE A 64 -53.22 31.62 21.10
C ILE A 64 -52.32 31.64 19.85
N VAL A 65 -52.51 32.65 19.00
CA VAL A 65 -51.64 32.94 17.84
C VAL A 65 -50.71 34.08 18.23
N VAL A 66 -49.42 33.95 17.94
CA VAL A 66 -48.50 35.09 17.79
C VAL A 66 -47.75 34.93 16.47
N GLN A 67 -47.78 35.98 15.66
CA GLN A 67 -47.15 36.04 14.34
C GLN A 67 -46.28 37.30 14.26
N GLU A 68 -44.96 37.15 14.41
CA GLU A 68 -43.95 38.15 14.01
C GLU A 68 -42.81 37.34 13.37
N GLN A 69 -42.70 37.33 12.04
CA GLN A 69 -42.02 38.30 11.17
C GLN A 69 -40.48 38.26 11.24
N GLN A 70 -39.92 37.55 10.25
CA GLN A 70 -38.72 37.87 9.45
C GLN A 70 -37.49 38.53 10.13
N GLY A 71 -36.36 37.79 10.14
CA GLY A 71 -35.03 38.34 10.40
C GLY A 71 -33.90 37.36 10.03
N GLU A 72 -33.31 37.55 8.84
CA GLU A 72 -31.93 37.24 8.38
C GLU A 72 -31.13 35.98 8.85
N SER A 73 -30.30 35.45 7.94
CA SER A 73 -28.85 35.41 8.26
C SER A 73 -28.20 34.12 8.79
N GLY A 74 -28.72 32.90 8.55
CA GLY A 74 -28.11 31.66 9.10
C GLY A 74 -27.47 30.70 8.08
N GLU A 75 -26.14 30.77 7.88
CA GLU A 75 -25.41 29.85 6.98
C GLU A 75 -25.28 28.43 7.58
N HIS A 76 -25.95 27.45 6.98
CA HIS A 76 -26.05 26.09 7.51
C HIS A 76 -24.90 25.18 7.02
N VAL A 77 -23.72 25.37 7.61
CA VAL A 77 -22.53 24.54 7.35
C VAL A 77 -22.81 23.09 7.73
N LYS A 78 -22.93 22.20 6.72
CA LYS A 78 -23.07 20.76 6.94
C LYS A 78 -21.71 20.14 7.25
N PRO A 79 -21.61 19.18 8.19
CA PRO A 79 -20.36 18.48 8.46
C PRO A 79 -19.90 17.67 7.24
N ALA A 80 -18.58 17.59 7.07
CA ALA A 80 -17.94 16.77 6.05
C ALA A 80 -18.14 15.26 6.35
N PRO A 81 -18.10 14.38 5.33
CA PRO A 81 -18.28 12.94 5.52
C PRO A 81 -17.16 12.33 6.36
N GLU A 82 -17.56 11.44 7.27
CA GLU A 82 -16.70 10.72 8.21
C GLU A 82 -15.76 9.76 7.48
N ILE A 83 -14.46 9.85 7.77
CA ILE A 83 -13.46 8.91 7.25
C ILE A 83 -13.44 7.69 8.19
N VAL A 84 -13.97 6.58 7.72
CA VAL A 84 -14.05 5.32 8.49
C VAL A 84 -12.65 4.83 8.85
N ALA A 85 -12.35 4.79 10.14
CA ALA A 85 -11.24 4.03 10.69
C ALA A 85 -11.71 2.59 10.96
N ASP A 86 -10.98 1.58 10.48
CA ASP A 86 -11.31 0.17 10.69
C ASP A 86 -11.01 -0.24 12.14
N GLY A 87 -11.96 -0.01 13.03
CA GLY A 87 -11.93 -0.48 14.42
C GLY A 87 -12.24 -1.98 14.54
N VAL A 88 -11.35 -2.85 14.04
CA VAL A 88 -11.44 -4.30 14.27
C VAL A 88 -10.81 -4.64 15.62
N ALA A 89 -11.56 -5.31 16.49
CA ALA A 89 -11.05 -5.80 17.77
C ALA A 89 -10.14 -7.02 17.54
N VAL A 90 -8.85 -6.87 17.82
CA VAL A 90 -7.87 -7.96 17.75
C VAL A 90 -7.98 -8.83 19.01
N SER A 91 -8.04 -10.14 18.80
CA SER A 91 -8.00 -11.18 19.85
C SER A 91 -6.64 -11.23 20.55
N ASP A 92 -6.60 -11.64 21.82
CA ASP A 92 -5.35 -11.79 22.58
C ASP A 92 -4.32 -12.70 21.88
N GLU A 93 -3.20 -12.13 21.43
CA GLU A 93 -2.12 -12.89 20.78
C GLU A 93 -1.01 -13.33 21.77
N PRO A 94 -0.71 -14.63 21.86
CA PRO A 94 0.44 -15.14 22.61
C PRO A 94 1.70 -15.15 21.72
N GLY A 95 2.34 -13.98 21.54
CA GLY A 95 3.48 -13.86 20.61
C GLY A 95 4.68 -13.02 21.07
N ALA A 96 4.53 -12.12 22.04
CA ALA A 96 5.61 -11.25 22.48
C ALA A 96 6.71 -12.03 23.25
N PRO A 97 7.99 -12.04 22.80
CA PRO A 97 9.08 -12.56 23.62
C PRO A 97 9.26 -11.63 24.85
N PRO A 98 9.49 -12.19 26.06
CA PRO A 98 9.76 -11.37 27.23
C PRO A 98 11.07 -10.60 27.07
N ASP A 99 11.13 -9.40 27.67
CA ASP A 99 12.32 -8.54 27.66
C ASP A 99 13.58 -9.32 28.07
N PRO A 100 14.72 -9.16 27.35
CA PRO A 100 15.99 -9.70 27.80
C PRO A 100 16.43 -8.95 29.06
N SER A 101 16.26 -9.59 30.22
CA SER A 101 16.65 -9.05 31.52
C SER A 101 18.18 -8.92 31.62
N TYR A 102 18.69 -7.75 31.25
CA TYR A 102 20.11 -7.42 31.40
C TYR A 102 20.54 -7.59 32.87
N PRO A 103 21.54 -8.44 33.16
CA PRO A 103 22.07 -8.55 34.51
C PRO A 103 22.74 -7.23 34.90
N ARG A 104 22.57 -6.83 36.17
CA ARG A 104 23.23 -5.62 36.71
C ARG A 104 24.76 -5.76 36.57
N PRO A 105 25.48 -4.72 36.13
CA PRO A 105 26.94 -4.70 36.21
C PRO A 105 27.41 -4.91 37.67
N PRO A 106 28.56 -5.59 37.89
CA PRO A 106 29.16 -5.65 39.21
C PRO A 106 29.62 -4.26 39.66
N VAL A 107 29.57 -4.02 40.97
CA VAL A 107 30.05 -2.77 41.58
C VAL A 107 31.57 -2.70 41.44
N ALA A 108 32.09 -1.60 40.88
CA ALA A 108 33.52 -1.32 40.85
C ALA A 108 34.00 -0.80 42.23
N PRO A 109 35.22 -1.14 42.67
CA PRO A 109 35.79 -0.61 43.92
C PRO A 109 36.15 0.88 43.82
N GLU A 110 36.28 1.53 44.97
CA GLU A 110 36.56 2.97 45.08
C GLU A 110 37.97 3.35 44.59
N PRO A 111 38.15 4.53 43.95
CA PRO A 111 39.47 5.05 43.61
C PRO A 111 40.15 5.70 44.83
N GLY A 112 41.42 5.33 45.08
CA GLY A 112 42.25 5.93 46.13
C GLY A 112 42.75 7.35 45.79
N GLU A 113 43.21 8.06 46.82
CA GLU A 113 43.63 9.47 46.74
C GLU A 113 44.91 9.70 45.90
N PRO A 114 45.04 10.86 45.22
CA PRO A 114 46.28 11.28 44.57
C PRO A 114 47.24 11.99 45.55
N PRO A 115 48.56 11.71 45.51
CA PRO A 115 49.56 12.48 46.26
C PRO A 115 49.83 13.87 45.64
N ALA A 116 50.35 14.78 46.45
CA ALA A 116 50.42 16.22 46.14
C ALA A 116 51.64 16.69 45.30
N THR A 117 51.52 17.91 44.78
CA THR A 117 52.48 18.65 43.95
C THR A 117 53.77 19.09 44.66
N ILE A 118 54.89 19.12 43.93
CA ILE A 118 56.08 19.95 44.24
C ILE A 118 56.58 20.62 42.94
N GLU A 119 57.03 21.88 43.04
CA GLU A 119 57.52 22.77 41.98
C GLU A 119 58.77 23.54 42.49
N PRO A 120 59.53 24.32 41.69
CA PRO A 120 59.60 24.41 40.21
C PRO A 120 61.00 23.92 39.76
N PRO A 121 62.02 24.68 39.22
CA PRO A 121 62.15 26.03 38.66
C PRO A 121 62.42 26.08 37.12
N SER A 122 62.30 27.26 36.51
CA SER A 122 62.53 27.50 35.07
C SER A 122 63.80 28.31 34.76
N PRO A 123 64.48 28.07 33.61
CA PRO A 123 65.38 29.04 32.96
C PRO A 123 64.77 29.68 31.69
N ARG A 124 65.48 30.68 31.11
CA ARG A 124 64.98 31.62 30.08
C ARG A 124 65.13 31.16 28.62
N PRO A 125 64.37 31.73 27.67
CA PRO A 125 64.55 31.53 26.22
C PRO A 125 65.64 32.43 25.60
N PRO A 126 66.24 32.03 24.46
CA PRO A 126 67.04 32.89 23.57
C PRO A 126 66.16 33.63 22.53
N ALA A 127 66.74 34.58 21.79
CA ALA A 127 66.04 35.50 20.88
C ALA A 127 66.41 35.35 19.39
N ILE A 128 65.66 36.05 18.53
CA ILE A 128 65.67 36.01 17.06
C ILE A 128 66.83 36.81 16.46
N VAL A 129 67.48 36.31 15.40
CA VAL A 129 68.18 37.09 14.35
C VAL A 129 68.01 36.42 12.98
N GLU A 130 67.89 37.22 11.91
CA GLU A 130 67.70 36.84 10.50
C GLU A 130 68.93 37.24 9.65
N PRO A 131 69.34 36.44 8.64
CA PRO A 131 70.31 36.85 7.61
C PRO A 131 69.77 36.85 6.16
N ALA A 132 70.44 37.63 5.30
CA ALA A 132 69.99 38.02 3.95
C ALA A 132 70.48 37.07 2.80
N PRO A 133 70.11 37.29 1.53
CA PRO A 133 70.22 36.27 0.46
C PRO A 133 71.59 36.24 -0.28
N PRO A 134 71.92 35.12 -0.95
CA PRO A 134 73.13 34.97 -1.77
C PRO A 134 72.93 35.31 -3.26
N GLU A 135 74.00 35.78 -3.91
CA GLU A 135 74.14 35.92 -5.38
C GLU A 135 74.74 34.64 -6.03
N PRO A 136 74.68 34.49 -7.38
CA PRO A 136 74.90 33.20 -8.06
C PRO A 136 76.37 32.81 -8.30
N ALA A 137 76.57 31.51 -8.54
CA ALA A 137 77.82 30.87 -8.96
C ALA A 137 77.62 30.09 -10.29
N PRO A 138 78.69 29.79 -11.07
CA PRO A 138 78.59 29.64 -12.52
C PRO A 138 78.26 28.22 -13.05
N GLU A 139 77.86 28.17 -14.33
CA GLU A 139 77.52 26.94 -15.06
C GLU A 139 78.75 26.06 -15.40
N PRO A 140 78.65 24.72 -15.22
CA PRO A 140 79.53 23.74 -15.87
C PRO A 140 79.04 23.37 -17.29
N PRO A 141 79.91 22.86 -18.17
CA PRO A 141 79.60 22.67 -19.59
C PRO A 141 78.70 21.46 -19.90
N ALA A 142 78.01 21.53 -21.05
CA ALA A 142 77.06 20.52 -21.50
C ALA A 142 77.69 19.14 -21.79
N ILE A 143 77.00 18.09 -21.33
CA ILE A 143 77.25 16.69 -21.71
C ILE A 143 76.13 16.28 -22.69
N VAL A 144 76.48 15.64 -23.80
CA VAL A 144 75.51 15.16 -24.79
C VAL A 144 74.95 13.82 -24.35
N GLU A 145 73.65 13.78 -24.06
CA GLU A 145 72.91 12.57 -23.71
C GLU A 145 72.48 11.80 -24.98
N PRO A 146 72.57 10.45 -25.03
CA PRO A 146 72.18 9.67 -26.20
C PRO A 146 70.67 9.66 -26.42
N ALA A 147 70.25 9.41 -27.67
CA ALA A 147 68.84 9.41 -28.06
C ALA A 147 68.01 8.34 -27.30
N PRO A 148 66.74 8.62 -26.95
CA PRO A 148 65.86 7.65 -26.31
C PRO A 148 65.61 6.41 -27.18
N PRO A 149 65.40 5.22 -26.58
CA PRO A 149 64.91 4.05 -27.31
C PRO A 149 63.49 4.28 -27.84
N GLU A 150 63.15 3.66 -28.96
CA GLU A 150 61.81 3.74 -29.54
C GLU A 150 60.73 3.19 -28.59
N PRO A 151 59.52 3.77 -28.56
CA PRO A 151 58.41 3.25 -27.76
C PRO A 151 57.99 1.86 -28.26
N ALA A 152 57.72 0.97 -27.31
CA ALA A 152 57.14 -0.34 -27.64
C ALA A 152 55.76 -0.17 -28.32
N PRO A 153 55.41 -1.04 -29.30
CA PRO A 153 54.12 -0.94 -29.99
C PRO A 153 52.97 -1.11 -29.00
N GLU A 154 51.95 -0.25 -29.11
CA GLU A 154 50.76 -0.32 -28.26
C GLU A 154 50.04 -1.68 -28.42
N PRO A 155 49.54 -2.27 -27.33
CA PRO A 155 48.71 -3.47 -27.44
C PRO A 155 47.44 -3.15 -28.25
N PRO A 156 46.96 -4.08 -29.10
CA PRO A 156 45.78 -3.83 -29.92
C PRO A 156 44.58 -3.50 -29.04
N ALA A 157 43.92 -2.38 -29.35
CA ALA A 157 42.79 -1.89 -28.58
C ALA A 157 41.73 -2.98 -28.45
N ILE A 158 41.38 -3.33 -27.20
CA ILE A 158 40.23 -4.18 -26.91
C ILE A 158 39.01 -3.36 -27.31
N VAL A 159 38.43 -3.68 -28.47
CA VAL A 159 37.13 -3.15 -28.88
C VAL A 159 36.09 -3.78 -27.96
N GLU A 160 35.83 -3.11 -26.85
CA GLU A 160 34.74 -3.45 -25.94
C GLU A 160 33.45 -3.48 -26.78
N PRO A 161 32.71 -4.61 -26.80
CA PRO A 161 31.51 -4.70 -27.63
C PRO A 161 30.53 -3.63 -27.17
N ALA A 162 29.96 -2.89 -28.13
CA ALA A 162 29.04 -1.81 -27.83
C ALA A 162 27.97 -2.28 -26.83
N PRO A 163 27.65 -1.49 -25.78
CA PRO A 163 26.70 -1.90 -24.77
C PRO A 163 25.39 -2.32 -25.46
N PRO A 164 24.83 -3.49 -25.13
CA PRO A 164 23.67 -4.00 -25.83
C PRO A 164 22.54 -2.98 -25.76
N ASP A 165 21.85 -2.77 -26.89
CA ASP A 165 20.77 -1.79 -27.00
C ASP A 165 19.83 -1.91 -25.80
N PRO A 166 19.46 -0.79 -25.14
CA PRO A 166 18.58 -0.84 -23.98
C PRO A 166 17.29 -1.58 -24.40
N PRO A 167 16.83 -2.56 -23.60
CA PRO A 167 15.75 -3.45 -24.02
C PRO A 167 14.54 -2.61 -24.44
N PRO A 168 13.92 -2.91 -25.61
CA PRO A 168 12.96 -2.02 -26.24
C PRO A 168 11.85 -1.68 -25.24
N ALA A 169 11.64 -0.37 -25.05
CA ALA A 169 10.83 0.18 -23.97
C ALA A 169 9.49 -0.58 -23.85
N LEU A 170 9.23 -1.11 -22.66
CA LEU A 170 8.06 -1.94 -22.39
C LEU A 170 6.79 -1.23 -22.87
N ASP A 171 6.05 -1.91 -23.74
CA ASP A 171 4.86 -1.31 -24.35
C ASP A 171 3.69 -1.31 -23.37
N THR A 172 3.72 -0.33 -22.46
CA THR A 172 2.69 0.00 -21.45
C THR A 172 1.37 0.50 -22.06
N SER A 173 1.08 0.14 -23.32
CA SER A 173 -0.21 0.42 -23.93
C SER A 173 -1.15 -0.75 -23.75
N LEU A 174 -2.43 -0.43 -23.60
CA LEU A 174 -3.50 -1.38 -23.43
C LEU A 174 -4.62 -1.19 -24.46
N ALA A 175 -5.16 -2.30 -24.95
CA ALA A 175 -6.39 -2.32 -25.74
C ALA A 175 -7.57 -2.45 -24.77
N ILE A 176 -8.43 -1.43 -24.71
CA ILE A 176 -9.58 -1.38 -23.79
C ILE A 176 -10.83 -1.95 -24.49
N ARG A 177 -11.61 -2.78 -23.80
CA ARG A 177 -12.93 -3.28 -24.22
C ARG A 177 -13.95 -3.07 -23.11
N ASN A 178 -15.25 -3.30 -23.40
CA ASN A 178 -16.33 -3.19 -22.43
C ASN A 178 -17.17 -4.48 -22.41
N LEU A 179 -17.63 -4.91 -21.23
CA LEU A 179 -18.37 -6.17 -21.11
C LEU A 179 -19.76 -6.13 -21.79
N ALA A 180 -20.41 -4.97 -21.90
CA ALA A 180 -21.68 -4.85 -22.63
C ALA A 180 -21.50 -4.88 -24.15
N THR A 181 -20.32 -4.51 -24.69
CA THR A 181 -20.06 -4.51 -26.14
C THR A 181 -19.51 -5.84 -26.66
N GLY A 182 -19.12 -6.75 -25.76
CA GLY A 182 -18.47 -8.01 -26.09
C GLY A 182 -17.01 -7.84 -26.57
N GLY A 183 -16.29 -8.97 -26.64
CA GLY A 183 -14.86 -8.99 -26.94
C GLY A 183 -14.45 -8.62 -28.37
N ALA A 184 -15.40 -8.57 -29.31
CA ALA A 184 -15.13 -8.22 -30.71
C ALA A 184 -14.97 -6.71 -30.96
N LEU A 185 -15.38 -5.87 -30.00
CA LEU A 185 -15.32 -4.42 -30.08
C LEU A 185 -14.29 -3.85 -29.09
N CYS A 186 -13.38 -3.04 -29.63
CA CYS A 186 -12.33 -2.34 -28.90
C CYS A 186 -12.65 -0.83 -28.86
N LEU A 187 -12.25 -0.18 -27.78
CA LEU A 187 -12.30 1.27 -27.64
C LEU A 187 -11.26 1.91 -28.58
N GLY A 188 -11.67 2.79 -29.47
CA GLY A 188 -10.81 3.42 -30.46
C GLY A 188 -11.06 4.91 -30.63
N MET A 189 -9.98 5.65 -30.92
CA MET A 189 -10.03 6.99 -31.48
C MET A 189 -10.49 6.92 -32.95
N SER A 190 -11.38 7.82 -33.35
CA SER A 190 -11.72 8.01 -34.76
C SER A 190 -10.54 8.61 -35.53
N THR A 191 -10.03 7.89 -36.52
CA THR A 191 -8.97 8.38 -37.41
C THR A 191 -9.44 9.53 -38.32
N GLY A 192 -10.74 9.67 -38.55
CA GLY A 192 -11.31 10.71 -39.43
C GLY A 192 -11.40 12.11 -38.81
N ASN A 193 -11.38 12.23 -37.48
CA ASN A 193 -11.36 13.54 -36.79
C ASN A 193 -10.33 13.64 -35.65
N GLY A 194 -9.67 12.53 -35.28
CA GLY A 194 -8.63 12.48 -34.25
C GLY A 194 -9.09 12.80 -32.83
N THR A 195 -10.40 12.94 -32.57
CA THR A 195 -10.93 13.40 -31.28
C THR A 195 -12.09 12.57 -30.75
N TYR A 196 -12.95 12.05 -31.63
CA TYR A 196 -14.06 11.20 -31.23
C TYR A 196 -13.56 9.87 -30.69
N VAL A 197 -14.14 9.40 -29.58
CA VAL A 197 -13.84 8.08 -28.99
C VAL A 197 -15.11 7.24 -28.99
N GLY A 198 -14.99 5.96 -29.33
CA GLY A 198 -16.10 5.02 -29.36
C GLY A 198 -15.66 3.60 -29.67
N PHE A 199 -16.60 2.73 -30.01
CA PHE A 199 -16.32 1.31 -30.23
C PHE A 199 -16.10 0.97 -31.71
N GLN A 200 -15.08 0.18 -32.01
CA GLN A 200 -14.70 -0.26 -33.35
C GLN A 200 -14.37 -1.76 -33.33
N SER A 201 -14.46 -2.44 -34.47
CA SER A 201 -13.99 -3.84 -34.59
C SER A 201 -12.51 -3.92 -34.20
N CYS A 202 -12.17 -4.82 -33.28
CA CYS A 202 -10.80 -4.97 -32.81
C CYS A 202 -9.84 -5.29 -33.96
N ASN A 203 -8.80 -4.47 -34.13
CA ASN A 203 -7.76 -4.63 -35.17
C ASN A 203 -6.33 -4.40 -34.66
N GLY A 204 -6.14 -4.03 -33.39
CA GLY A 204 -4.83 -3.86 -32.76
C GLY A 204 -4.05 -2.60 -33.20
N SER A 205 -4.61 -1.76 -34.06
CA SER A 205 -3.97 -0.51 -34.50
C SER A 205 -3.79 0.49 -33.35
N ASP A 206 -2.83 1.40 -33.46
CA ASP A 206 -2.55 2.43 -32.44
C ASP A 206 -3.73 3.35 -32.12
N ALA A 207 -4.73 3.43 -33.02
CA ALA A 207 -6.00 4.11 -32.75
C ALA A 207 -6.81 3.43 -31.63
N GLN A 208 -6.59 2.13 -31.39
CA GLN A 208 -7.24 1.30 -30.37
C GLN A 208 -6.33 1.01 -29.16
N ARG A 209 -5.10 1.52 -29.16
CA ARG A 209 -4.14 1.37 -28.04
C ARG A 209 -4.08 2.63 -27.20
N TRP A 210 -4.06 2.47 -25.88
CA TRP A 210 -4.19 3.54 -24.90
C TRP A 210 -3.10 3.47 -23.85
N ARG A 211 -2.61 4.60 -23.34
CA ARG A 211 -1.69 4.65 -22.20
C ARG A 211 -2.34 5.40 -21.04
N MET A 212 -2.19 4.88 -19.81
CA MET A 212 -2.59 5.59 -18.59
C MET A 212 -1.39 6.30 -17.99
N VAL A 213 -1.17 7.55 -18.41
CA VAL A 213 -0.03 8.37 -17.94
C VAL A 213 -0.40 9.02 -16.61
N ARG A 214 0.43 8.87 -15.57
CA ARG A 214 0.11 9.37 -14.23
C ARG A 214 0.02 10.91 -14.24
N ALA A 215 -1.10 11.45 -13.75
CA ALA A 215 -1.39 12.88 -13.71
C ALA A 215 -1.43 13.44 -12.27
N ALA A 216 -1.85 12.61 -11.32
CA ALA A 216 -1.76 12.83 -9.88
C ALA A 216 -1.76 11.47 -9.15
N SER A 217 -1.63 11.45 -7.83
CA SER A 217 -2.04 10.27 -7.03
C SER A 217 -3.54 10.38 -6.68
N PRO A 218 -4.40 9.37 -6.94
CA PRO A 218 -4.22 8.14 -7.71
C PRO A 218 -4.84 8.24 -9.13
N TYR A 219 -4.61 9.35 -9.84
CA TYR A 219 -5.32 9.68 -11.09
C TYR A 219 -4.41 9.72 -12.32
N PHE A 220 -4.92 9.25 -13.45
CA PHE A 220 -4.22 9.11 -14.72
C PHE A 220 -4.89 9.92 -15.83
N ASN A 221 -4.08 10.50 -16.71
CA ASN A 221 -4.47 10.93 -18.04
C ASN A 221 -4.54 9.71 -18.94
N VAL A 222 -5.70 9.44 -19.55
CA VAL A 222 -5.85 8.34 -20.53
C VAL A 222 -5.55 8.90 -21.92
N LYS A 223 -4.40 8.55 -22.49
CA LYS A 223 -3.91 8.98 -23.80
C LYS A 223 -4.06 7.88 -24.85
N ASN A 224 -4.03 8.26 -26.14
CA ASN A 224 -4.14 7.34 -27.27
C ASN A 224 -2.82 7.26 -28.04
N VAL A 225 -2.33 6.05 -28.33
CA VAL A 225 -0.97 5.84 -28.89
C VAL A 225 -0.84 6.49 -30.27
N LEU A 226 -1.86 6.43 -31.13
CA LEU A 226 -1.80 7.08 -32.44
C LEU A 226 -1.76 8.62 -32.33
N ALA A 227 -2.43 9.19 -31.34
CA ALA A 227 -2.36 10.63 -31.09
C ALA A 227 -0.97 11.05 -30.58
N GLU A 228 -0.36 10.27 -29.69
CA GLU A 228 1.00 10.51 -29.20
C GLU A 228 2.04 10.38 -30.33
N ALA A 229 1.91 9.35 -31.19
CA ALA A 229 2.75 9.18 -32.38
C ALA A 229 2.57 10.31 -33.43
N GLN A 230 1.45 11.02 -33.41
CA GLN A 230 1.19 12.24 -34.19
C GLN A 230 1.71 13.52 -33.51
N GLY A 231 2.37 13.42 -32.34
CA GLY A 231 2.82 14.58 -31.56
C GLY A 231 1.70 15.36 -30.86
N ARG A 232 0.52 14.76 -30.70
CA ARG A 232 -0.69 15.43 -30.19
C ARG A 232 -0.91 15.12 -28.71
N ASP A 233 -0.66 16.10 -27.85
CA ASP A 233 -0.91 15.99 -26.41
C ASP A 233 -2.42 16.08 -26.09
N VAL A 234 -3.14 14.98 -26.33
CA VAL A 234 -4.59 14.86 -26.08
C VAL A 234 -4.93 13.71 -25.13
N CYS A 235 -5.88 13.98 -24.25
CA CYS A 235 -6.31 13.13 -23.15
C CYS A 235 -7.82 12.91 -23.21
N LEU A 236 -8.28 11.73 -22.81
CA LEU A 236 -9.70 11.45 -22.64
C LEU A 236 -10.29 12.41 -21.61
N ARG A 237 -11.38 13.09 -21.95
CA ARG A 237 -12.03 14.12 -21.15
C ARG A 237 -13.51 13.78 -20.96
N ALA A 238 -13.94 13.74 -19.70
CA ALA A 238 -15.36 13.74 -19.36
C ALA A 238 -15.96 15.14 -19.60
N ALA A 239 -17.25 15.21 -19.93
CA ALA A 239 -17.98 16.45 -19.78
C ALA A 239 -18.07 16.83 -18.28
N PRO A 240 -17.97 18.12 -17.90
CA PRO A 240 -18.11 18.53 -16.50
C PRO A 240 -19.55 18.40 -15.97
N SER A 241 -20.54 18.36 -16.87
CA SER A 241 -21.96 18.19 -16.56
C SER A 241 -22.69 17.49 -17.70
N GLY A 242 -23.83 16.86 -17.37
CA GLY A 242 -24.67 16.14 -18.33
C GLY A 242 -24.08 14.80 -18.79
N GLN A 243 -24.85 14.09 -19.62
CA GLN A 243 -24.50 12.76 -20.16
C GLN A 243 -23.77 12.87 -21.52
N SER A 244 -23.03 13.96 -21.74
CA SER A 244 -22.32 14.18 -23.01
C SER A 244 -21.15 13.20 -23.17
N PRO A 245 -20.90 12.65 -24.38
CA PRO A 245 -19.88 11.62 -24.56
C PRO A 245 -18.46 12.06 -24.20
N ALA A 246 -17.70 11.16 -23.57
CA ALA A 246 -16.29 11.36 -23.27
C ALA A 246 -15.44 11.21 -24.53
N ASN A 247 -14.59 12.19 -24.81
CA ASN A 247 -13.82 12.32 -26.05
C ASN A 247 -12.41 12.87 -25.76
N LEU A 248 -11.50 12.84 -26.73
CA LEU A 248 -10.16 13.42 -26.56
C LEU A 248 -10.20 14.95 -26.63
N ALA A 249 -9.48 15.61 -25.73
CA ALA A 249 -9.23 17.05 -25.73
C ALA A 249 -7.75 17.33 -25.34
N PRO A 250 -7.18 18.51 -25.66
CA PRO A 250 -5.82 18.86 -25.26
C PRO A 250 -5.61 18.67 -23.75
N CYS A 251 -4.54 18.00 -23.33
CA CYS A 251 -4.34 17.64 -21.93
C CYS A 251 -4.17 18.89 -21.04
N GLY A 252 -3.34 19.84 -21.47
CA GLY A 252 -3.18 21.16 -20.84
C GLY A 252 -4.26 22.20 -21.22
N GLY A 253 -5.50 21.78 -21.45
CA GLY A 253 -6.58 22.71 -21.82
C GLY A 253 -7.06 23.59 -20.66
N ALA A 254 -7.53 24.80 -20.97
CA ALA A 254 -7.83 25.85 -19.99
C ALA A 254 -9.18 25.72 -19.23
N ASP A 255 -9.94 24.65 -19.47
CA ASP A 255 -11.07 24.27 -18.61
C ASP A 255 -10.61 23.36 -17.45
N TYR A 256 -11.52 22.91 -16.59
CA TYR A 256 -11.18 22.15 -15.37
C TYR A 256 -10.22 20.96 -15.66
N PRO A 257 -8.96 20.97 -15.17
CA PRO A 257 -8.00 19.90 -15.44
C PRO A 257 -8.48 18.53 -14.94
N THR A 258 -9.27 18.53 -13.87
CA THR A 258 -9.84 17.33 -13.26
C THR A 258 -10.83 16.57 -14.15
N THR A 259 -11.31 17.17 -15.27
CA THR A 259 -12.14 16.46 -16.27
C THR A 259 -11.35 15.43 -17.10
N ARG A 260 -10.01 15.52 -17.11
CA ARG A 260 -9.10 14.60 -17.83
C ARG A 260 -8.44 13.55 -16.93
N MET A 261 -8.66 13.66 -15.62
CA MET A 261 -8.04 12.83 -14.60
C MET A 261 -8.97 11.66 -14.24
N TRP A 262 -8.51 10.45 -14.48
CA TRP A 262 -9.28 9.21 -14.32
C TRP A 262 -8.68 8.31 -13.25
N ARG A 263 -9.54 7.69 -12.43
CA ARG A 263 -9.17 6.59 -11.53
C ARG A 263 -9.76 5.30 -12.09
N ALA A 264 -8.90 4.34 -12.42
CA ALA A 264 -9.32 2.96 -12.59
C ALA A 264 -9.55 2.32 -11.22
N SER A 265 -10.50 1.39 -11.10
CA SER A 265 -10.70 0.57 -9.90
C SER A 265 -11.06 -0.84 -10.33
N ILE A 266 -10.12 -1.78 -10.13
CA ILE A 266 -10.24 -3.15 -10.61
C ILE A 266 -11.09 -3.96 -9.61
N GLY A 267 -12.09 -4.68 -10.12
CA GLY A 267 -12.88 -5.62 -9.33
C GLY A 267 -12.31 -7.04 -9.39
N ALA A 268 -12.79 -7.92 -8.51
CA ALA A 268 -12.33 -9.31 -8.33
C ALA A 268 -12.48 -10.26 -9.55
N SER A 269 -12.85 -9.73 -10.72
CA SER A 269 -12.93 -10.42 -12.01
C SER A 269 -11.93 -9.86 -13.05
N GLY A 270 -10.96 -9.05 -12.61
CA GLY A 270 -10.00 -8.35 -13.48
C GLY A 270 -10.61 -7.20 -14.29
N ALA A 271 -11.93 -7.12 -14.40
CA ALA A 271 -12.64 -6.00 -15.01
C ALA A 271 -12.64 -4.78 -14.08
N PHE A 272 -12.34 -3.60 -14.64
CA PHE A 272 -12.25 -2.34 -13.91
C PHE A 272 -13.43 -1.41 -14.18
N THR A 273 -13.70 -0.51 -13.24
CA THR A 273 -14.52 0.69 -13.45
C THR A 273 -13.61 1.90 -13.66
N LEU A 274 -14.13 2.94 -14.34
CA LEU A 274 -13.45 4.21 -14.53
C LEU A 274 -14.26 5.32 -13.87
N GLN A 275 -13.65 6.06 -12.93
CA GLN A 275 -14.22 7.24 -12.29
C GLN A 275 -13.45 8.49 -12.73
N ASN A 276 -14.13 9.62 -12.87
CA ASN A 276 -13.53 10.89 -13.29
C ASN A 276 -13.37 11.84 -12.09
N LYS A 277 -12.18 12.46 -11.92
CA LYS A 277 -11.90 13.30 -10.75
C LYS A 277 -12.87 14.46 -10.61
N HIS A 278 -13.23 15.15 -11.69
CA HIS A 278 -14.19 16.27 -11.63
C HIS A 278 -15.57 15.85 -11.08
N TRP A 279 -16.01 14.63 -11.38
CA TRP A 279 -17.29 14.12 -10.88
C TRP A 279 -17.19 13.70 -9.41
N VAL A 280 -16.07 13.12 -8.99
CA VAL A 280 -15.79 12.82 -7.57
C VAL A 280 -15.69 14.10 -6.74
N ASP A 281 -14.94 15.10 -7.21
CA ASP A 281 -14.76 16.40 -6.56
C ASP A 281 -16.09 17.18 -6.41
N THR A 282 -17.05 16.96 -7.31
CA THR A 282 -18.40 17.57 -7.27
C THR A 282 -19.43 16.68 -6.56
N GLY A 283 -18.98 15.65 -5.81
CA GLY A 283 -19.84 14.79 -4.98
C GLY A 283 -20.71 13.80 -5.76
N ARG A 284 -20.46 13.58 -7.06
CA ARG A 284 -21.27 12.71 -7.91
C ARG A 284 -20.70 11.30 -7.98
N ARG A 285 -21.45 10.31 -7.49
CA ARG A 285 -21.18 8.89 -7.72
C ARG A 285 -21.51 8.50 -9.15
N ALA A 286 -20.51 8.58 -10.03
CA ALA A 286 -20.63 8.28 -11.45
C ALA A 286 -19.42 7.50 -11.98
N THR A 287 -19.68 6.62 -12.93
CA THR A 287 -18.67 5.85 -13.66
C THR A 287 -18.75 6.13 -15.16
N LEU A 288 -17.65 5.90 -15.87
CA LEU A 288 -17.65 5.84 -17.32
C LEU A 288 -18.32 4.54 -17.76
N GLN A 289 -19.31 4.64 -18.65
CA GLN A 289 -20.10 3.51 -19.11
C GLN A 289 -20.20 3.51 -20.64
N ALA A 290 -20.29 2.31 -21.22
CA ALA A 290 -20.60 2.15 -22.63
C ALA A 290 -22.07 2.53 -22.91
N MET A 291 -22.26 3.25 -23.99
CA MET A 291 -23.55 3.58 -24.61
C MET A 291 -23.51 3.11 -26.07
N ASP A 292 -24.58 3.28 -26.85
CA ASP A 292 -24.57 2.88 -28.25
C ASP A 292 -23.47 3.63 -29.03
N ARG A 293 -22.50 2.88 -29.56
CA ARG A 293 -21.27 3.34 -30.25
C ARG A 293 -20.41 4.37 -29.50
N THR A 294 -20.75 4.73 -28.26
CA THR A 294 -20.27 5.90 -27.49
C THR A 294 -19.96 5.54 -26.03
N LEU A 295 -19.45 6.49 -25.25
CA LEU A 295 -19.13 6.33 -23.83
C LEU A 295 -19.40 7.64 -23.09
N ALA A 296 -19.97 7.59 -21.88
CA ALA A 296 -20.29 8.79 -21.08
C ALA A 296 -20.15 8.55 -19.57
N MET A 297 -20.09 9.63 -18.80
CA MET A 297 -20.23 9.57 -17.34
C MET A 297 -21.70 9.43 -16.98
N LEU A 298 -22.06 8.31 -16.36
CA LEU A 298 -23.43 7.99 -15.92
C LEU A 298 -23.42 7.63 -14.42
N PRO A 299 -24.57 7.71 -13.71
CA PRO A 299 -24.68 7.29 -12.32
C PRO A 299 -24.14 5.88 -12.10
N GLU A 300 -23.42 5.67 -11.00
CA GLU A 300 -22.73 4.41 -10.71
C GLU A 300 -23.71 3.23 -10.58
N ILE A 301 -23.55 2.23 -11.44
CA ILE A 301 -24.33 0.98 -11.46
C ILE A 301 -23.38 -0.23 -11.51
N ASP A 302 -23.82 -1.37 -10.96
CA ASP A 302 -23.17 -2.65 -11.20
C ASP A 302 -23.84 -3.37 -12.39
N ALA A 303 -23.35 -3.06 -13.58
CA ALA A 303 -23.82 -3.65 -14.83
C ALA A 303 -22.66 -3.77 -15.84
N PRO A 304 -22.72 -4.69 -16.83
CA PRO A 304 -21.67 -4.87 -17.83
C PRO A 304 -21.23 -3.59 -18.55
N ALA A 305 -22.15 -2.62 -18.74
CA ALA A 305 -21.84 -1.34 -19.37
C ALA A 305 -20.82 -0.49 -18.59
N ALA A 306 -20.75 -0.63 -17.26
CA ALA A 306 -19.78 0.06 -16.40
C ALA A 306 -18.46 -0.71 -16.21
N ARG A 307 -18.34 -1.92 -16.75
CA ARG A 307 -17.22 -2.84 -16.53
C ARG A 307 -16.34 -2.93 -17.79
N TRP A 308 -15.08 -2.57 -17.64
CA TRP A 308 -14.08 -2.49 -18.70
C TRP A 308 -13.06 -3.62 -18.55
N THR A 309 -12.63 -4.21 -19.66
CA THR A 309 -11.53 -5.19 -19.69
C THR A 309 -10.38 -4.65 -20.55
N TYR A 310 -9.20 -5.23 -20.40
CA TYR A 310 -8.00 -4.74 -21.07
C TYR A 310 -7.06 -5.90 -21.45
N ASP A 311 -6.39 -5.76 -22.59
CA ASP A 311 -5.18 -6.51 -22.91
C ASP A 311 -4.01 -5.52 -22.82
N GLY A 312 -2.98 -5.83 -22.05
CA GLY A 312 -1.86 -4.92 -21.75
C GLY A 312 -1.74 -4.63 -20.26
N GLU A 313 -1.06 -3.55 -19.89
CA GLU A 313 -0.71 -3.26 -18.51
C GLU A 313 -1.39 -1.99 -17.98
N LEU A 314 -2.19 -2.11 -16.91
CA LEU A 314 -2.64 -0.97 -16.12
C LEU A 314 -1.51 -0.59 -15.14
N PRO A 315 -1.04 0.66 -15.12
CA PRO A 315 -0.03 1.08 -14.16
C PRO A 315 -0.60 1.01 -12.75
N SER A 316 0.12 0.36 -11.84
CA SER A 316 -0.30 0.23 -10.44
C SER A 316 -0.68 1.60 -9.84
N PRO A 317 -1.78 1.68 -9.07
CA PRO A 317 -2.01 2.81 -8.16
C PRO A 317 -0.74 3.05 -7.32
N ARG A 318 -0.36 4.32 -7.16
CA ARG A 318 0.79 4.72 -6.33
C ARG A 318 0.44 6.01 -5.62
N ARG A 319 0.75 6.07 -4.33
CA ARG A 319 0.71 7.27 -3.48
C ARG A 319 2.14 7.73 -3.24
N VAL A 320 2.70 8.48 -4.19
CA VAL A 320 4.09 8.98 -4.09
C VAL A 320 4.27 9.81 -2.80
N VAL A 321 5.25 9.44 -1.97
CA VAL A 321 5.64 10.15 -0.73
C VAL A 321 7.15 10.34 -0.73
N THR A 322 7.61 11.44 -1.33
CA THR A 322 9.03 11.75 -1.54
C THR A 322 9.36 13.20 -1.21
N GLY A 323 10.65 13.53 -1.23
CA GLY A 323 11.21 14.83 -0.88
C GLY A 323 11.52 14.97 0.63
N ALA A 324 11.97 16.15 1.03
CA ALA A 324 12.03 16.51 2.45
C ALA A 324 10.61 16.79 2.96
N ARG A 325 10.29 16.29 4.15
CA ARG A 325 8.98 16.47 4.79
C ARG A 325 9.13 16.92 6.24
N SER A 326 8.23 17.80 6.63
CA SER A 326 8.21 18.47 7.92
C SER A 326 7.18 17.85 8.86
N VAL A 327 7.55 17.65 10.13
CA VAL A 327 6.71 17.03 11.17
C VAL A 327 6.54 17.98 12.34
N LEU A 328 5.30 18.24 12.75
CA LEU A 328 5.01 18.76 14.09
C LEU A 328 4.79 17.57 15.04
N LEU A 329 5.70 17.38 15.99
CA LEU A 329 5.59 16.36 17.04
C LEU A 329 5.11 17.00 18.34
N VAL A 330 3.90 16.66 18.77
CA VAL A 330 3.29 17.11 20.02
C VAL A 330 3.43 16.01 21.06
N SER A 331 4.37 16.12 22.01
CA SER A 331 4.34 15.30 23.23
C SER A 331 3.53 16.03 24.28
N GLY A 332 2.30 15.56 24.46
CA GLY A 332 1.28 16.16 25.31
C GLY A 332 0.90 15.30 26.52
N HIS A 333 -0.14 15.76 27.18
CA HIS A 333 -0.87 15.09 28.25
C HIS A 333 -2.28 15.66 28.32
N PHE A 334 -3.23 14.86 28.77
CA PHE A 334 -4.57 15.34 29.11
C PHE A 334 -4.62 15.76 30.59
N THR A 335 -5.57 16.62 30.95
CA THR A 335 -5.72 17.16 32.30
C THR A 335 -5.74 16.05 33.37
N GLY A 336 -4.84 16.14 34.35
CA GLY A 336 -4.68 15.16 35.42
C GLY A 336 -3.69 14.02 35.12
N GLN A 337 -3.20 13.89 33.88
CA GLN A 337 -2.11 12.97 33.54
C GLN A 337 -0.73 13.64 33.75
N ARG A 338 0.32 12.83 33.88
CA ARG A 338 1.71 13.27 33.77
C ARG A 338 2.21 12.98 32.36
N ALA A 339 2.81 13.97 31.69
CA ALA A 339 3.35 13.80 30.33
C ALA A 339 4.45 12.72 30.24
N ASN A 340 4.53 12.10 29.06
CA ASN A 340 5.58 11.14 28.70
C ASN A 340 6.96 11.82 28.68
N PRO A 341 8.07 11.05 28.82
CA PRO A 341 9.42 11.60 28.70
C PRO A 341 9.69 12.02 27.25
N ALA A 342 9.66 13.32 26.99
CA ALA A 342 9.71 13.87 25.63
C ALA A 342 10.98 13.50 24.83
N GLU A 343 12.17 13.48 25.45
CA GLU A 343 13.42 13.24 24.71
C GLU A 343 13.55 11.83 24.11
N PRO A 344 13.19 10.73 24.82
CA PRO A 344 12.99 9.42 24.21
C PRO A 344 12.00 9.41 23.02
N VAL A 345 10.89 10.16 23.11
CA VAL A 345 9.90 10.28 22.02
C VAL A 345 10.48 11.06 20.83
N ARG A 346 11.27 12.11 21.08
CA ARG A 346 12.01 12.85 20.05
C ARG A 346 12.94 11.92 19.27
N LYS A 347 13.75 11.11 19.97
CA LYS A 347 14.69 10.16 19.36
C LYS A 347 13.96 9.12 18.51
N ALA A 348 12.87 8.53 19.02
CA ALA A 348 12.08 7.54 18.28
C ALA A 348 11.50 8.07 16.95
N VAL A 349 11.27 9.38 16.81
CA VAL A 349 10.82 10.03 15.57
C VAL A 349 11.98 10.54 14.72
N PHE A 350 12.86 11.37 15.29
CA PHE A 350 13.86 12.17 14.56
C PHE A 350 15.30 11.64 14.64
N GLY A 351 15.59 10.75 15.59
CA GLY A 351 16.92 10.17 15.81
C GLY A 351 17.97 11.13 16.36
N ASP A 352 19.20 10.65 16.35
CA ASP A 352 20.44 11.42 16.61
C ASP A 352 21.47 11.13 15.50
N GLY A 353 21.05 11.32 14.25
CA GLY A 353 21.83 10.98 13.06
C GLY A 353 21.33 9.69 12.41
N ASP A 354 22.26 8.81 12.03
CA ASP A 354 21.95 7.54 11.36
C ASP A 354 21.81 6.38 12.39
N ASP A 355 20.88 6.55 13.34
CA ASP A 355 20.61 5.58 14.40
C ASP A 355 19.56 4.52 13.97
N PHE A 356 19.78 3.25 14.32
CA PHE A 356 18.82 2.17 14.00
C PHE A 356 17.64 2.12 14.99
N ALA A 357 17.20 3.30 15.42
CA ALA A 357 16.24 3.52 16.49
C ALA A 357 15.29 4.71 16.25
N SER A 358 15.18 5.20 15.01
CA SER A 358 14.34 6.35 14.65
C SER A 358 13.55 6.17 13.34
N LEU A 359 12.35 6.74 13.28
CA LEU A 359 11.54 6.80 12.05
C LEU A 359 12.27 7.54 10.92
N ALA A 360 12.95 8.66 11.22
CA ALA A 360 13.64 9.47 10.22
C ALA A 360 14.75 8.69 9.49
N HIS A 361 15.60 7.95 10.21
CA HIS A 361 16.64 7.12 9.57
C HIS A 361 16.05 5.89 8.88
N TYR A 362 15.04 5.23 9.47
CA TYR A 362 14.31 4.13 8.84
C TYR A 362 13.76 4.53 7.46
N LEU A 363 13.08 5.67 7.36
CA LEU A 363 12.53 6.17 6.10
C LEU A 363 13.61 6.61 5.11
N LYS A 364 14.72 7.22 5.59
CA LYS A 364 15.88 7.57 4.77
C LYS A 364 16.47 6.32 4.10
N LEU A 365 16.66 5.22 4.83
CA LEU A 365 17.16 3.96 4.28
C LEU A 365 16.14 3.25 3.38
N ALA A 366 14.92 3.03 3.88
CA ALA A 366 13.88 2.29 3.14
C ALA A 366 13.55 2.96 1.80
N SER A 367 13.59 4.30 1.72
CA SER A 367 13.36 5.08 0.51
C SER A 367 14.58 5.28 -0.40
N ARG A 368 15.77 4.78 -0.04
CA ARG A 368 17.05 5.09 -0.72
C ARG A 368 17.30 6.60 -0.82
N GLY A 369 16.96 7.35 0.24
CA GLY A 369 17.06 8.81 0.31
C GLY A 369 15.98 9.58 -0.48
N LYS A 370 15.03 8.91 -1.15
CA LYS A 370 13.93 9.58 -1.88
C LYS A 370 12.92 10.28 -0.93
N LEU A 371 12.94 9.96 0.37
CA LEU A 371 12.19 10.63 1.44
C LEU A 371 13.10 10.92 2.64
N THR A 372 12.99 12.12 3.22
CA THR A 372 13.61 12.48 4.51
C THR A 372 12.60 13.19 5.41
N LEU A 373 12.59 12.86 6.72
CA LEU A 373 11.81 13.58 7.72
C LEU A 373 12.70 14.51 8.55
N SER A 374 12.18 15.71 8.82
CA SER A 374 12.68 16.64 9.84
C SER A 374 11.48 17.32 10.52
N GLY A 375 11.67 18.13 11.55
CA GLY A 375 10.51 18.71 12.22
C GLY A 375 10.80 19.56 13.46
N THR A 376 9.73 19.89 14.16
CA THR A 376 9.73 20.64 15.43
C THR A 376 8.95 19.86 16.47
N MET A 377 9.43 19.86 17.71
CA MET A 377 8.76 19.20 18.82
C MET A 377 8.21 20.22 19.82
N LEU A 378 6.94 20.08 20.17
CA LEU A 378 6.33 20.72 21.34
C LEU A 378 6.28 19.70 22.49
N THR A 379 6.74 20.12 23.66
CA THR A 379 6.87 19.26 24.85
C THR A 379 5.95 19.71 25.99
N ASN A 380 5.49 18.76 26.80
CA ASN A 380 4.59 19.00 27.94
C ASN A 380 3.37 19.87 27.54
N VAL A 381 2.69 19.48 26.47
CA VAL A 381 1.51 20.19 25.92
C VAL A 381 0.24 19.74 26.65
N ASP A 382 -0.51 20.69 27.24
CA ASP A 382 -1.84 20.38 27.77
C ASP A 382 -2.84 20.28 26.62
N LEU A 383 -3.45 19.11 26.48
CA LEU A 383 -4.49 18.81 25.50
C LEU A 383 -5.91 19.09 26.04
N GLY A 384 -6.03 19.49 27.31
CA GLY A 384 -7.29 19.64 28.02
C GLY A 384 -7.86 18.29 28.49
N ALA A 385 -9.17 18.22 28.69
CA ALA A 385 -9.85 17.01 29.14
C ALA A 385 -9.75 15.88 28.10
N PHE A 386 -9.62 14.63 28.55
CA PHE A 386 -9.58 13.47 27.65
C PHE A 386 -10.93 13.31 26.91
N PRO A 387 -10.95 13.18 25.57
CA PRO A 387 -12.19 13.05 24.82
C PRO A 387 -12.75 11.62 24.95
N ALA A 388 -13.92 11.52 25.58
CA ALA A 388 -14.58 10.26 25.93
C ALA A 388 -14.69 9.30 24.73
N GLY A 389 -14.32 8.03 24.94
CA GLY A 389 -14.29 7.01 23.90
C GLY A 389 -13.05 7.06 23.00
N CYS A 390 -12.02 7.83 23.37
CA CYS A 390 -10.80 8.01 22.57
C CYS A 390 -11.07 8.49 21.12
N GLN A 391 -11.89 9.53 20.98
CA GLN A 391 -12.24 10.10 19.68
C GLN A 391 -11.03 10.76 19.01
N SER A 392 -10.38 10.05 18.08
CA SER A 392 -9.12 10.48 17.44
C SER A 392 -9.20 11.86 16.78
N GLY A 393 -10.32 12.17 16.11
CA GLY A 393 -10.58 13.50 15.54
C GLY A 393 -10.58 14.62 16.59
N ALA A 394 -11.10 14.36 17.79
CA ALA A 394 -11.08 15.31 18.91
C ALA A 394 -9.66 15.47 19.49
N ILE A 395 -8.93 14.37 19.70
CA ILE A 395 -7.52 14.39 20.14
C ILE A 395 -6.67 15.23 19.18
N LEU A 396 -6.83 15.03 17.87
CA LEU A 396 -6.13 15.77 16.82
C LEU A 396 -6.56 17.25 16.76
N ALA A 397 -7.81 17.58 17.07
CA ALA A 397 -8.27 18.97 17.15
C ALA A 397 -7.69 19.67 18.40
N GLN A 398 -7.69 19.00 19.56
CA GLN A 398 -7.09 19.47 20.80
C GLN A 398 -5.58 19.73 20.63
N ALA A 399 -4.85 18.80 20.02
CA ALA A 399 -3.42 18.97 19.74
C ALA A 399 -3.11 20.18 18.84
N ARG A 400 -3.93 20.43 17.80
CA ARG A 400 -3.79 21.63 16.97
C ARG A 400 -4.11 22.91 17.72
N ALA A 401 -5.19 22.94 18.51
CA ALA A 401 -5.54 24.10 19.33
C ALA A 401 -4.46 24.43 20.37
N ALA A 402 -3.88 23.41 21.02
CA ALA A 402 -2.82 23.56 22.00
C ALA A 402 -1.47 23.98 21.38
N ALA A 403 -1.17 23.54 20.14
CA ALA A 403 -0.04 24.05 19.36
C ALA A 403 -0.23 25.52 18.95
N GLN A 404 -1.43 25.87 18.46
CA GLN A 404 -1.79 27.23 18.07
C GLN A 404 -1.74 28.20 19.26
N ALA A 405 -2.15 27.75 20.45
CA ALA A 405 -2.04 28.50 21.70
C ALA A 405 -0.58 28.76 22.13
N ARG A 406 0.39 28.04 21.56
CA ARG A 406 1.84 28.27 21.70
C ARG A 406 2.47 28.99 20.48
N GLY A 407 1.64 29.52 19.57
CA GLY A 407 2.08 30.24 18.38
C GLY A 407 2.55 29.36 17.22
N VAL A 408 2.26 28.05 17.24
CA VAL A 408 2.68 27.11 16.20
C VAL A 408 1.46 26.58 15.44
N ASP A 409 1.30 27.02 14.20
CA ASP A 409 0.29 26.49 13.29
C ASP A 409 0.71 25.10 12.77
N ALA A 410 -0.08 24.09 13.11
CA ALA A 410 0.11 22.72 12.66
C ALA A 410 -0.03 22.54 11.14
N ASN A 411 -0.70 23.46 10.44
CA ASN A 411 -0.85 23.42 8.98
C ASN A 411 0.44 23.86 8.25
N GLY A 412 1.42 24.41 8.97
CA GLY A 412 2.76 24.71 8.44
C GLY A 412 3.67 23.48 8.27
N PHE A 413 3.17 22.28 8.58
CA PHE A 413 3.93 21.02 8.55
C PHE A 413 3.26 19.98 7.65
N ASP A 414 4.05 19.12 7.00
CA ASP A 414 3.54 18.00 6.19
C ASP A 414 2.85 16.92 7.05
N TYR A 415 3.18 16.81 8.34
CA TYR A 415 2.67 15.78 9.25
C TYR A 415 2.40 16.32 10.66
N LEU A 416 1.35 15.80 11.31
CA LEU A 416 1.06 16.02 12.74
C LEU A 416 1.15 14.70 13.51
N PHE A 417 2.17 14.54 14.33
CA PHE A 417 2.32 13.39 15.24
C PHE A 417 2.01 13.84 16.67
N VAL A 418 1.22 13.05 17.42
CA VAL A 418 0.84 13.36 18.81
C VAL A 418 1.12 12.15 19.70
N ASP A 419 1.98 12.33 20.69
CA ASP A 419 2.23 11.36 21.76
C ASP A 419 1.55 11.84 23.05
N TYR A 420 0.88 10.93 23.75
CA TYR A 420 0.24 11.21 25.04
C TYR A 420 0.30 9.99 25.99
N PRO A 421 0.12 10.16 27.31
CA PRO A 421 0.15 9.06 28.27
C PRO A 421 -0.96 8.04 28.04
N ARG A 422 -0.64 6.75 28.19
CA ARG A 422 -1.55 5.63 27.91
C ARG A 422 -2.90 5.78 28.62
N SER A 423 -3.95 5.90 27.83
CA SER A 423 -5.35 5.74 28.25
C SER A 423 -5.82 4.30 27.96
N SER A 424 -6.63 3.75 28.87
CA SER A 424 -7.30 2.45 28.69
C SER A 424 -8.60 2.54 27.88
N GLU A 425 -9.08 3.76 27.57
CA GLU A 425 -10.18 3.97 26.63
C GLU A 425 -9.75 3.64 25.21
N CYS A 426 -8.58 4.14 24.78
CA CYS A 426 -7.95 3.80 23.51
C CYS A 426 -7.55 2.32 23.49
N LYS A 427 -8.04 1.56 22.51
CA LYS A 427 -7.73 0.12 22.35
C LYS A 427 -6.50 -0.17 21.49
N PHE A 428 -5.73 0.88 21.18
CA PHE A 428 -4.58 0.84 20.30
C PHE A 428 -3.30 1.32 21.01
N ALA A 429 -2.13 1.05 20.42
CA ALA A 429 -0.83 1.56 20.88
C ALA A 429 -0.36 2.77 20.04
N GLY A 430 -0.47 2.66 18.72
CA GLY A 430 -0.50 3.78 17.76
C GLY A 430 -1.83 3.80 17.01
N LEU A 431 -2.14 4.90 16.34
CA LEU A 431 -3.23 5.00 15.36
C LEU A 431 -2.92 6.10 14.33
N ALA A 432 -3.10 5.82 13.04
CA ALA A 432 -2.85 6.77 11.96
C ALA A 432 -3.97 6.84 10.92
N ALA A 433 -3.91 7.87 10.07
CA ALA A 433 -4.73 7.95 8.87
C ALA A 433 -4.23 7.01 7.78
N ARG A 434 -5.14 6.22 7.18
CA ARG A 434 -4.83 5.23 6.13
C ARG A 434 -5.56 5.53 4.80
N PRO A 435 -4.90 6.17 3.81
CA PRO A 435 -3.65 6.93 3.90
C PRO A 435 -3.84 8.31 4.56
N GLY A 436 -2.75 8.94 5.00
CA GLY A 436 -2.80 10.34 5.43
C GLY A 436 -1.50 10.86 6.04
N GLN A 437 -1.63 11.82 6.95
CA GLN A 437 -0.56 12.72 7.43
C GLN A 437 -0.63 12.97 8.95
N TRP A 438 -1.25 12.07 9.72
CA TRP A 438 -1.23 12.15 11.18
C TRP A 438 -1.05 10.78 11.84
N ILE A 439 -0.44 10.80 13.03
CA ILE A 439 -0.24 9.63 13.91
C ILE A 439 -0.54 10.05 15.35
N LEU A 440 -1.26 9.21 16.08
CA LEU A 440 -1.49 9.27 17.53
C LEU A 440 -0.72 8.14 18.21
N SER A 441 -0.12 8.39 19.36
CA SER A 441 0.49 7.36 20.21
C SER A 441 -0.09 7.36 21.62
N ASN A 442 -0.56 6.19 22.04
CA ASN A 442 -1.22 5.93 23.31
C ASN A 442 -0.21 5.39 24.36
N GLY A 443 0.80 6.21 24.68
CA GLY A 443 1.89 5.87 25.59
C GLY A 443 2.95 4.94 24.99
N ALA A 444 3.03 4.85 23.65
CA ALA A 444 4.02 4.03 22.93
C ALA A 444 5.09 4.85 22.20
N GLY A 445 5.08 6.19 22.33
CA GLY A 445 5.90 7.10 21.53
C GLY A 445 7.42 6.95 21.68
N THR A 446 7.90 6.17 22.64
CA THR A 446 9.33 5.84 22.81
C THR A 446 9.81 4.70 21.90
N GLY A 447 8.89 3.94 21.29
CA GLY A 447 9.21 2.86 20.37
C GLY A 447 9.15 3.32 18.91
N TYR A 448 10.29 3.41 18.22
CA TYR A 448 10.33 3.79 16.80
C TYR A 448 9.53 2.84 15.90
N TRP A 449 9.45 1.56 16.27
CA TRP A 449 8.68 0.53 15.54
C TRP A 449 7.19 0.88 15.46
N MET A 450 6.65 1.61 16.43
CA MET A 450 5.27 2.09 16.39
C MET A 450 5.17 3.25 15.39
N TRP A 451 6.11 4.21 15.43
CA TRP A 451 6.14 5.28 14.43
C TRP A 451 6.34 4.76 12.99
N THR A 452 7.07 3.66 12.77
CA THR A 452 7.22 3.03 11.43
C THR A 452 5.97 2.25 11.02
N HIS A 453 5.35 1.50 11.92
CA HIS A 453 4.06 0.84 11.69
C HIS A 453 2.97 1.85 11.26
N GLU A 454 2.80 2.90 12.07
CA GLU A 454 1.81 3.95 11.83
C GLU A 454 2.12 4.83 10.60
N PHE A 455 3.40 5.05 10.27
CA PHE A 455 3.76 5.72 9.01
C PHE A 455 3.45 4.83 7.80
N GLY A 456 3.50 3.50 7.93
CA GLY A 456 3.04 2.54 6.91
C GLY A 456 1.55 2.70 6.61
N HIS A 457 0.72 2.84 7.65
CA HIS A 457 -0.67 3.26 7.48
C HIS A 457 -0.77 4.64 6.79
N GLY A 458 0.07 5.62 7.16
CA GLY A 458 0.19 6.92 6.48
C GLY A 458 0.50 6.83 4.97
N LEU A 459 1.32 5.87 4.55
CA LEU A 459 1.57 5.49 3.15
C LEU A 459 0.38 4.81 2.48
N GLY A 460 -0.60 4.34 3.25
CA GLY A 460 -1.82 3.70 2.78
C GLY A 460 -1.88 2.19 2.97
N ALA A 461 -0.93 1.58 3.68
CA ALA A 461 -0.97 0.15 3.97
C ALA A 461 -2.08 -0.21 4.96
N GLY A 462 -2.84 -1.27 4.70
CA GLY A 462 -3.55 -2.01 5.75
C GLY A 462 -2.62 -2.95 6.50
N HIS A 463 -3.08 -3.54 7.61
CA HIS A 463 -2.39 -4.70 8.20
C HIS A 463 -2.44 -5.86 7.20
N PRO A 464 -1.30 -6.45 6.80
CA PRO A 464 -1.28 -7.51 5.81
C PRO A 464 -1.95 -8.79 6.34
N ASP A 465 -2.59 -9.51 5.42
CA ASP A 465 -3.12 -10.85 5.68
C ASP A 465 -2.01 -11.91 5.52
N SER A 466 -2.26 -13.12 6.00
CA SER A 466 -1.53 -14.32 5.56
C SER A 466 -2.43 -15.23 4.72
N LEU A 467 -1.89 -15.82 3.64
CA LEU A 467 -2.52 -16.88 2.88
C LEU A 467 -1.86 -18.21 3.26
N ARG A 468 -2.58 -19.04 4.02
CA ARG A 468 -2.09 -20.26 4.69
C ARG A 468 -2.77 -21.51 4.14
N ASN A 469 -2.24 -22.69 4.47
CA ASN A 469 -2.88 -23.99 4.22
C ASN A 469 -3.21 -24.26 2.73
N CYS A 470 -2.45 -23.68 1.80
CA CYS A 470 -2.61 -23.97 0.38
C CYS A 470 -2.30 -25.45 0.07
N PRO A 471 -3.08 -26.13 -0.78
CA PRO A 471 -2.82 -27.52 -1.14
C PRO A 471 -1.51 -27.66 -1.95
N VAL A 472 -0.85 -28.81 -1.82
CA VAL A 472 0.33 -29.19 -2.62
C VAL A 472 -0.08 -30.19 -3.69
N ALA A 473 0.27 -29.92 -4.94
CA ALA A 473 0.10 -30.83 -6.07
C ALA A 473 1.33 -30.76 -7.00
N ASP A 474 1.72 -31.89 -7.58
CA ASP A 474 2.84 -32.00 -8.54
C ASP A 474 4.12 -31.25 -8.11
N GLY A 475 4.48 -31.43 -6.83
CA GLY A 475 5.66 -30.81 -6.22
C GLY A 475 5.60 -29.29 -6.09
N ALA A 476 4.41 -28.69 -6.10
CA ALA A 476 4.20 -27.25 -5.95
C ALA A 476 3.07 -26.91 -4.97
N VAL A 477 3.23 -25.79 -4.27
CA VAL A 477 2.12 -25.15 -3.54
C VAL A 477 1.17 -24.51 -4.55
N VAL A 478 -0.12 -24.80 -4.48
CA VAL A 478 -1.13 -24.30 -5.44
C VAL A 478 -1.96 -23.19 -4.80
N LEU A 479 -1.77 -21.94 -5.25
CA LEU A 479 -2.56 -20.80 -4.82
C LEU A 479 -3.89 -20.79 -5.57
N GLY A 480 -4.99 -20.84 -4.83
CA GLY A 480 -6.35 -20.85 -5.36
C GLY A 480 -7.38 -20.79 -4.24
N SER A 481 -8.64 -21.10 -4.56
CA SER A 481 -9.79 -21.00 -3.63
C SER A 481 -9.79 -21.99 -2.46
N LEU A 482 -8.80 -22.89 -2.38
CA LEU A 482 -8.63 -23.85 -1.27
C LEU A 482 -7.66 -23.35 -0.18
N CYS A 483 -6.92 -22.27 -0.44
CA CYS A 483 -6.10 -21.61 0.58
C CYS A 483 -6.97 -20.82 1.57
N VAL A 484 -6.50 -20.65 2.80
CA VAL A 484 -7.19 -19.88 3.86
C VAL A 484 -6.51 -18.52 4.03
N THR A 485 -7.26 -17.44 3.91
CA THR A 485 -6.78 -16.07 4.21
C THR A 485 -7.09 -15.70 5.65
N GLY A 486 -6.11 -15.17 6.39
CA GLY A 486 -6.36 -14.49 7.67
C GLY A 486 -5.19 -14.47 8.67
N GLY A 487 -5.32 -13.59 9.66
CA GLY A 487 -4.31 -13.29 10.68
C GLY A 487 -3.22 -12.34 10.17
N ILE A 488 -2.64 -11.56 11.07
CA ILE A 488 -1.58 -10.58 10.79
C ILE A 488 -0.25 -11.22 11.17
N ASP A 489 0.46 -11.76 10.19
CA ASP A 489 1.67 -12.56 10.42
C ASP A 489 2.58 -12.46 9.17
N ASP A 490 3.20 -11.29 8.99
CA ASP A 490 4.31 -11.06 8.04
C ASP A 490 5.56 -10.58 8.81
N PRO A 491 6.47 -11.50 9.16
CA PRO A 491 7.70 -11.19 9.89
C PRO A 491 8.66 -10.22 9.17
N THR A 492 8.41 -9.85 7.91
CA THR A 492 9.27 -8.98 7.10
C THR A 492 8.70 -7.58 6.85
N ASP A 493 7.50 -7.29 7.36
CA ASP A 493 6.87 -5.97 7.27
C ASP A 493 6.59 -5.40 8.67
N THR A 494 6.96 -4.13 8.90
CA THR A 494 6.65 -3.42 10.16
C THR A 494 5.14 -3.31 10.40
N VAL A 495 4.33 -3.21 9.32
CA VAL A 495 2.86 -3.16 9.42
C VAL A 495 2.29 -4.57 9.70
N GLY A 496 2.95 -5.63 9.24
CA GLY A 496 2.61 -7.04 9.48
C GLY A 496 3.17 -7.72 10.74
N GLY A 497 3.74 -6.96 11.67
CA GLY A 497 4.27 -7.49 12.93
C GLY A 497 5.78 -7.79 12.94
N GLY A 498 6.47 -7.66 11.79
CA GLY A 498 7.94 -7.71 11.68
C GLY A 498 8.69 -6.62 12.45
N GLY A 499 7.98 -5.64 13.04
CA GLY A 499 8.50 -4.67 14.00
C GLY A 499 9.54 -3.74 13.40
N ARG A 500 10.82 -4.13 13.47
CA ARG A 500 11.96 -3.33 12.97
C ARG A 500 12.21 -3.43 11.47
N ARG A 501 11.62 -4.42 10.78
CA ARG A 501 11.91 -4.69 9.36
C ARG A 501 11.46 -3.53 8.48
N MET A 502 12.27 -3.21 7.47
CA MET A 502 11.96 -2.20 6.47
C MET A 502 10.85 -2.68 5.54
N TYR A 503 9.97 -1.75 5.13
CA TYR A 503 8.78 -2.05 4.32
C TYR A 503 9.09 -2.92 3.08
N PRO A 504 8.18 -3.81 2.67
CA PRO A 504 8.35 -4.65 1.49
C PRO A 504 8.30 -3.86 0.16
N VAL A 505 8.69 -4.53 -0.93
CA VAL A 505 8.80 -3.97 -2.29
C VAL A 505 7.51 -3.31 -2.75
N ASP A 506 6.34 -3.90 -2.46
CA ASP A 506 5.04 -3.32 -2.84
C ASP A 506 4.79 -1.97 -2.18
N TYR A 507 5.14 -1.79 -0.91
CA TYR A 507 4.99 -0.50 -0.22
C TYR A 507 5.99 0.52 -0.76
N GLN A 508 7.24 0.11 -1.05
CA GLN A 508 8.24 0.99 -1.65
C GLN A 508 7.84 1.43 -3.07
N LEU A 509 7.28 0.53 -3.88
CA LEU A 509 6.73 0.83 -5.21
C LEU A 509 5.51 1.75 -5.10
N PHE A 510 4.59 1.48 -4.18
CA PHE A 510 3.41 2.31 -3.91
C PHE A 510 3.77 3.73 -3.48
N ALA A 511 4.78 3.86 -2.62
CA ALA A 511 5.32 5.14 -2.16
C ALA A 511 6.17 5.89 -3.21
N GLY A 512 6.45 5.27 -4.37
CA GLY A 512 7.30 5.84 -5.42
C GLY A 512 8.80 5.86 -5.09
N TRP A 513 9.23 5.03 -4.14
CA TRP A 513 10.64 4.83 -3.79
C TRP A 513 11.31 3.78 -4.67
N LEU A 514 10.50 2.84 -5.17
CA LEU A 514 10.80 2.03 -6.34
C LEU A 514 9.87 2.44 -7.50
N ASP A 515 10.21 2.03 -8.72
CA ASP A 515 9.38 2.20 -9.90
C ASP A 515 9.26 0.94 -10.78
N ASP A 516 8.69 1.09 -11.98
CA ASP A 516 8.39 -0.06 -12.86
C ASP A 516 9.66 -0.56 -13.57
N GLU A 517 10.76 0.20 -13.54
CA GLU A 517 12.08 -0.30 -13.93
C GLU A 517 12.73 -1.08 -12.78
N ASP A 518 12.56 -0.66 -11.53
CA ASP A 518 13.03 -1.41 -10.35
C ASP A 518 12.27 -2.74 -10.16
N VAL A 519 10.95 -2.75 -10.43
CA VAL A 519 10.01 -3.84 -10.11
C VAL A 519 9.09 -4.16 -11.31
N PRO A 520 9.62 -4.63 -12.44
CA PRO A 520 8.85 -4.79 -13.68
C PRO A 520 7.87 -5.96 -13.66
N THR A 521 6.86 -5.87 -14.52
CA THR A 521 5.83 -6.89 -14.71
C THR A 521 6.27 -8.01 -15.67
N LEU A 522 6.14 -9.26 -15.24
CA LEU A 522 6.50 -10.47 -15.99
C LEU A 522 5.31 -11.04 -16.75
N VAL A 523 5.20 -10.64 -18.02
CA VAL A 523 4.14 -11.13 -18.94
C VAL A 523 4.55 -12.36 -19.77
N LYS A 524 5.86 -12.68 -19.85
CA LYS A 524 6.41 -13.81 -20.62
C LYS A 524 6.97 -14.89 -19.69
N PRO A 525 6.96 -16.17 -20.09
CA PRO A 525 7.80 -17.20 -19.47
C PRO A 525 9.29 -16.89 -19.66
N GLY A 526 10.12 -17.34 -18.73
CA GLY A 526 11.57 -17.13 -18.78
C GLY A 526 12.27 -17.34 -17.43
N THR A 527 13.57 -17.07 -17.39
CA THR A 527 14.39 -17.09 -16.17
C THR A 527 14.82 -15.66 -15.83
N TYR A 528 14.63 -15.25 -14.58
CA TYR A 528 14.73 -13.86 -14.13
C TYR A 528 15.55 -13.77 -12.83
N ARG A 529 16.28 -12.66 -12.61
CA ARG A 529 17.14 -12.44 -11.44
C ARG A 529 16.61 -11.32 -10.55
N ILE A 530 16.28 -11.68 -9.32
CA ILE A 530 15.95 -10.74 -8.24
C ILE A 530 17.25 -10.39 -7.52
N ALA A 531 17.66 -9.12 -7.55
CA ALA A 531 18.75 -8.64 -6.72
C ALA A 531 18.26 -8.53 -5.26
N PRO A 532 19.11 -8.75 -4.24
CA PRO A 532 18.72 -8.51 -2.86
C PRO A 532 18.23 -7.07 -2.66
N LEU A 533 17.12 -6.90 -1.95
CA LEU A 533 16.51 -5.59 -1.72
C LEU A 533 17.52 -4.59 -1.11
N TRP A 534 17.51 -3.36 -1.62
CA TRP A 534 18.47 -2.28 -1.35
C TRP A 534 19.93 -2.53 -1.78
N SER A 535 20.28 -3.67 -2.36
CA SER A 535 21.60 -3.88 -2.96
C SER A 535 21.73 -3.19 -4.33
N ALA A 536 22.97 -2.86 -4.70
CA ALA A 536 23.36 -2.37 -6.03
C ALA A 536 23.79 -3.50 -6.98
N LEU A 537 23.39 -4.76 -6.71
CA LEU A 537 23.76 -5.92 -7.53
C LEU A 537 22.92 -5.99 -8.83
N PRO A 538 23.45 -6.54 -9.94
CA PRO A 538 22.70 -6.70 -11.18
C PRO A 538 21.46 -7.57 -11.01
N GLY A 539 20.28 -7.00 -11.27
CA GLY A 539 18.98 -7.66 -11.17
C GLY A 539 17.87 -6.64 -11.00
N LYS A 540 16.66 -7.11 -10.65
CA LYS A 540 15.53 -6.25 -10.26
C LYS A 540 15.23 -6.38 -8.78
N GLN A 541 14.70 -5.33 -8.14
CA GLN A 541 14.44 -5.31 -6.70
C GLN A 541 13.24 -6.20 -6.32
N GLY A 542 12.37 -6.50 -7.29
CA GLY A 542 11.33 -7.52 -7.24
C GLY A 542 10.72 -7.74 -8.63
N TYR A 543 9.66 -8.53 -8.71
CA TYR A 543 8.87 -8.73 -9.94
C TYR A 543 7.37 -8.80 -9.65
N LEU A 544 6.55 -8.35 -10.61
CA LEU A 544 5.10 -8.41 -10.57
C LEU A 544 4.56 -9.43 -11.58
N LEU A 545 3.58 -10.25 -11.21
CA LEU A 545 2.83 -11.13 -12.11
C LEU A 545 1.33 -10.78 -12.02
N PRO A 546 0.66 -10.33 -13.10
CA PRO A 546 -0.76 -9.98 -13.05
C PRO A 546 -1.64 -11.20 -12.80
N ARG A 547 -2.70 -11.04 -12.00
CA ARG A 547 -3.66 -12.11 -11.65
C ARG A 547 -5.06 -11.76 -12.18
N ALA A 548 -5.82 -12.78 -12.57
CA ALA A 548 -7.15 -12.62 -13.19
C ALA A 548 -8.23 -12.01 -12.27
N ASP A 549 -8.00 -11.92 -10.95
CA ASP A 549 -8.85 -11.18 -10.01
C ASP A 549 -8.52 -9.67 -9.94
N GLY A 550 -7.56 -9.18 -10.74
CA GLY A 550 -7.09 -7.80 -10.70
C GLY A 550 -6.07 -7.51 -9.59
N SER A 551 -5.66 -8.53 -8.83
CA SER A 551 -4.51 -8.45 -7.91
C SER A 551 -3.21 -8.75 -8.66
N THR A 552 -2.09 -8.70 -7.94
CA THR A 552 -0.75 -8.96 -8.49
C THR A 552 0.01 -9.90 -7.56
N LEU A 553 0.66 -10.94 -8.09
CA LEU A 553 1.63 -11.72 -7.32
C LEU A 553 2.96 -10.96 -7.35
N LEU A 554 3.53 -10.64 -6.19
CA LEU A 554 4.83 -10.01 -6.07
C LEU A 554 5.88 -11.03 -5.60
N LEU A 555 7.07 -10.97 -6.20
CA LEU A 555 8.25 -11.73 -5.81
C LEU A 555 9.32 -10.78 -5.24
N GLU A 556 9.80 -11.05 -4.02
CA GLU A 556 10.79 -10.26 -3.28
C GLU A 556 11.95 -11.15 -2.80
N PHE A 557 13.17 -10.62 -2.77
CA PHE A 557 14.32 -11.30 -2.17
C PHE A 557 15.13 -10.34 -1.28
N ARG A 558 15.53 -10.81 -0.09
CA ARG A 558 16.35 -10.05 0.87
C ARG A 558 17.65 -10.80 1.18
N ARG A 559 18.64 -10.08 1.71
CA ARG A 559 19.80 -10.63 2.43
C ARG A 559 19.95 -9.85 3.75
N PRO A 560 20.65 -10.38 4.77
CA PRO A 560 20.94 -9.61 5.97
C PRO A 560 21.72 -8.34 5.61
N MET A 561 21.40 -7.23 6.28
CA MET A 561 22.00 -5.93 5.95
C MET A 561 22.42 -5.17 7.21
N GLY A 562 23.72 -4.91 7.32
CA GLY A 562 24.33 -4.32 8.52
C GLY A 562 24.57 -5.34 9.63
N ALA A 563 24.86 -4.85 10.83
CA ALA A 563 25.17 -5.68 12.00
C ALA A 563 23.91 -6.05 12.80
N LYS A 564 24.06 -6.97 13.77
CA LYS A 564 22.99 -7.23 14.76
C LYS A 564 22.56 -5.93 15.44
N GLY A 565 21.26 -5.64 15.45
CA GLY A 565 20.67 -4.39 15.93
C GLY A 565 20.21 -3.42 14.83
N THR A 566 20.55 -3.64 13.55
CA THR A 566 19.96 -2.86 12.45
C THR A 566 18.52 -3.30 12.13
N PHE A 567 17.88 -2.57 11.21
CA PHE A 567 16.52 -2.86 10.74
C PHE A 567 16.40 -4.23 10.05
N GLU A 568 17.36 -4.61 9.19
CA GLU A 568 17.39 -5.89 8.45
C GLU A 568 18.44 -6.88 9.01
N ASP A 569 18.59 -6.94 10.34
CA ASP A 569 19.49 -7.87 11.05
C ASP A 569 19.01 -9.34 11.07
N TRP A 570 18.64 -9.87 9.91
CA TRP A 570 18.30 -11.28 9.74
C TRP A 570 19.48 -12.20 10.08
N PRO A 571 19.26 -13.32 10.78
CA PRO A 571 20.22 -14.42 10.79
C PRO A 571 20.43 -14.94 9.36
N ASP A 572 21.68 -15.21 8.96
CA ASP A 572 22.00 -15.79 7.64
C ASP A 572 21.31 -17.14 7.36
N THR A 573 20.76 -17.80 8.37
CA THR A 573 19.99 -19.05 8.28
C THR A 573 18.48 -18.85 8.08
N SER A 574 17.95 -17.62 8.14
CA SER A 574 16.50 -17.38 8.06
C SER A 574 15.95 -17.65 6.64
N PRO A 575 14.78 -18.30 6.49
CA PRO A 575 14.13 -18.48 5.19
C PRO A 575 13.92 -17.15 4.43
N PHE A 576 13.60 -16.06 5.13
CA PHE A 576 13.40 -14.73 4.55
C PHE A 576 14.63 -14.09 3.88
N VAL A 577 15.81 -14.69 4.03
CA VAL A 577 17.02 -14.30 3.30
C VAL A 577 17.63 -15.40 2.44
N ASN A 578 17.00 -16.59 2.38
CA ASN A 578 17.46 -17.74 1.61
C ASN A 578 16.38 -18.32 0.67
N GLY A 579 15.20 -17.72 0.63
CA GLY A 579 14.10 -18.03 -0.28
C GLY A 579 13.43 -16.75 -0.81
N VAL A 580 12.61 -16.89 -1.84
CA VAL A 580 11.86 -15.77 -2.44
C VAL A 580 10.55 -15.57 -1.68
N THR A 581 10.38 -14.39 -1.09
CA THR A 581 9.13 -14.02 -0.41
C THR A 581 8.06 -13.73 -1.46
N VAL A 582 6.88 -14.34 -1.31
CA VAL A 582 5.77 -14.24 -2.27
C VAL A 582 4.61 -13.52 -1.61
N ARG A 583 4.05 -12.50 -2.27
CA ARG A 583 2.87 -11.75 -1.80
C ARG A 583 1.77 -11.69 -2.85
N ILE A 584 0.52 -11.59 -2.41
CA ILE A 584 -0.59 -11.10 -3.24
C ILE A 584 -0.85 -9.64 -2.88
N VAL A 585 -0.79 -8.73 -3.85
CA VAL A 585 -0.95 -7.29 -3.68
C VAL A 585 -2.26 -6.82 -4.29
N ARG A 586 -3.00 -5.98 -3.56
CA ARG A 586 -4.29 -5.38 -3.95
C ARG A 586 -4.31 -3.88 -3.63
N TYR A 587 -5.05 -3.11 -4.41
CA TYR A 587 -5.11 -1.65 -4.29
C TYR A 587 -6.55 -1.15 -4.01
N PRO A 588 -7.06 -1.30 -2.76
CA PRO A 588 -8.38 -0.80 -2.40
C PRO A 588 -8.44 0.75 -2.44
N GLY A 589 -8.93 1.29 -3.56
CA GLY A 589 -9.24 2.72 -3.74
C GLY A 589 -8.02 3.62 -3.88
N ASN A 590 -7.40 3.99 -2.75
CA ASN A 590 -6.14 4.74 -2.67
C ASN A 590 -5.21 4.21 -1.54
N ALA A 591 -5.51 3.03 -1.02
CA ALA A 591 -4.72 2.26 -0.09
C ALA A 591 -4.08 1.05 -0.80
N ILE A 592 -3.19 0.34 -0.09
CA ILE A 592 -2.60 -0.93 -0.50
C ILE A 592 -2.85 -1.99 0.59
N GLN A 593 -3.17 -3.20 0.16
CA GLN A 593 -3.27 -4.38 1.00
C GLN A 593 -2.38 -5.44 0.38
N ASN A 594 -1.51 -6.06 1.18
CA ASN A 594 -0.80 -7.26 0.74
C ASN A 594 -1.18 -8.47 1.59
N THR A 595 -0.84 -9.65 1.08
CA THR A 595 -1.06 -10.92 1.75
C THR A 595 0.21 -11.75 1.60
N LEU A 596 0.89 -12.07 2.69
CA LEU A 596 2.06 -12.96 2.67
C LEU A 596 1.61 -14.39 2.35
N VAL A 597 2.27 -15.05 1.41
CA VAL A 597 1.92 -16.40 0.97
C VAL A 597 2.81 -17.43 1.66
N ASP A 598 2.17 -18.40 2.32
CA ASP A 598 2.77 -19.63 2.84
C ASP A 598 3.18 -20.56 1.68
N ALA A 599 4.48 -20.59 1.36
CA ALA A 599 5.06 -21.56 0.42
C ALA A 599 5.55 -22.85 1.12
N THR A 600 5.23 -23.03 2.40
CA THR A 600 5.63 -24.14 3.28
C THR A 600 4.42 -24.79 3.99
N PRO A 601 3.27 -25.02 3.31
CA PRO A 601 2.02 -25.36 3.97
C PRO A 601 2.09 -26.68 4.75
N GLY A 602 1.73 -26.61 6.03
CA GLY A 602 1.85 -27.72 6.98
C GLY A 602 3.17 -27.77 7.75
N SER A 603 4.07 -26.80 7.57
CA SER A 603 5.22 -26.60 8.45
C SER A 603 4.80 -26.29 9.89
N GLN A 604 5.70 -26.56 10.85
CA GLN A 604 5.51 -26.23 12.26
C GLN A 604 5.84 -24.75 12.57
N ASP A 605 6.61 -24.09 11.70
CA ASP A 605 7.02 -22.69 11.85
C ASP A 605 5.99 -21.69 11.29
N GLY A 606 4.99 -22.18 10.53
CA GLY A 606 3.82 -21.42 10.09
C GLY A 606 4.17 -20.39 9.01
N MET A 607 4.06 -19.09 9.32
CA MET A 607 4.50 -18.05 8.39
C MET A 607 6.00 -17.75 8.49
N LYS A 608 6.72 -18.31 9.48
CA LYS A 608 8.13 -17.95 9.75
C LYS A 608 9.11 -18.59 8.77
N ASP A 609 8.67 -19.58 8.01
CA ASP A 609 9.36 -20.22 6.90
C ASP A 609 8.66 -20.07 5.55
N ALA A 610 7.62 -19.22 5.47
CA ALA A 610 6.79 -18.96 4.29
C ALA A 610 7.49 -18.68 2.93
N PRO A 611 8.73 -18.15 2.83
CA PRO A 611 9.38 -17.93 1.54
C PRO A 611 9.60 -19.20 0.71
N LEU A 612 9.40 -19.08 -0.61
CA LEU A 612 9.64 -20.16 -1.55
C LEU A 612 11.15 -20.45 -1.65
N MET A 613 11.58 -21.59 -1.10
CA MET A 613 12.99 -21.97 -1.03
C MET A 613 13.53 -22.52 -2.37
N PRO A 614 14.86 -22.47 -2.62
CA PRO A 614 15.48 -23.05 -3.81
C PRO A 614 15.11 -24.51 -4.04
N GLY A 615 14.87 -24.86 -5.32
CA GLY A 615 14.35 -26.16 -5.75
C GLY A 615 12.82 -26.30 -5.64
N GLN A 616 12.14 -25.47 -4.84
CA GLN A 616 10.69 -25.53 -4.66
C GLN A 616 9.93 -24.80 -5.77
N SER A 617 8.65 -25.18 -5.93
CA SER A 617 7.72 -24.60 -6.89
C SER A 617 6.45 -24.08 -6.23
N LEU A 618 5.85 -23.07 -6.85
CA LEU A 618 4.52 -22.55 -6.54
C LEU A 618 3.74 -22.37 -7.84
N VAL A 619 2.45 -22.69 -7.85
CA VAL A 619 1.54 -22.48 -8.97
C VAL A 619 0.47 -21.50 -8.53
N ASP A 620 0.35 -20.35 -9.18
CA ASP A 620 -0.76 -19.44 -8.95
C ASP A 620 -1.82 -19.58 -10.05
N THR A 621 -2.99 -20.10 -9.68
CA THR A 621 -4.08 -20.38 -10.61
C THR A 621 -4.69 -19.13 -11.24
N LEU A 622 -4.49 -17.93 -10.65
CA LEU A 622 -5.06 -16.69 -11.16
C LEU A 622 -4.14 -15.94 -12.13
N SER A 623 -2.81 -16.01 -11.99
CA SER A 623 -1.87 -15.59 -13.04
C SER A 623 -1.63 -16.67 -14.10
N GLY A 624 -2.01 -17.92 -13.83
CA GLY A 624 -1.80 -19.06 -14.71
C GLY A 624 -0.32 -19.42 -14.86
N ARG A 625 0.49 -19.24 -13.79
CA ARG A 625 1.94 -19.43 -13.81
C ARG A 625 2.42 -20.44 -12.78
N ARG A 626 3.47 -21.17 -13.14
CA ARG A 626 4.37 -21.85 -12.20
C ARG A 626 5.61 -20.97 -11.98
N ILE A 627 5.98 -20.78 -10.73
CA ILE A 627 7.19 -20.08 -10.27
C ILE A 627 8.08 -21.12 -9.59
N THR A 628 9.31 -21.27 -10.07
CA THR A 628 10.33 -22.16 -9.46
C THR A 628 11.53 -21.34 -9.04
N VAL A 629 12.01 -21.46 -7.79
CA VAL A 629 13.27 -20.82 -7.37
C VAL A 629 14.43 -21.74 -7.74
N LEU A 630 15.34 -21.28 -8.58
CA LEU A 630 16.50 -22.04 -9.05
C LEU A 630 17.71 -21.87 -8.10
N SER A 631 17.94 -20.65 -7.63
CA SER A 631 18.93 -20.35 -6.58
C SER A 631 18.49 -19.13 -5.76
N ALA A 632 19.05 -18.99 -4.56
CA ALA A 632 18.95 -17.81 -3.72
C ALA A 632 20.23 -17.71 -2.88
N ASP A 633 21.06 -16.71 -3.17
CA ASP A 633 22.41 -16.59 -2.62
C ASP A 633 22.83 -15.11 -2.53
N GLY A 634 24.10 -14.86 -2.16
CA GLY A 634 24.64 -13.49 -2.04
C GLY A 634 24.62 -12.67 -3.34
N SER A 635 24.50 -13.31 -4.51
CA SER A 635 24.34 -12.65 -5.82
C SER A 635 22.89 -12.32 -6.18
N GLY A 636 21.92 -12.71 -5.35
CA GLY A 636 20.49 -12.61 -5.61
C GLY A 636 19.79 -13.96 -5.69
N ALA A 637 18.50 -13.92 -6.02
CA ALA A 637 17.70 -15.09 -6.32
C ALA A 637 17.43 -15.19 -7.83
N VAL A 638 17.33 -16.42 -8.33
CA VAL A 638 16.99 -16.71 -9.74
C VAL A 638 15.70 -17.49 -9.77
N VAL A 639 14.69 -16.97 -10.45
CA VAL A 639 13.37 -17.60 -10.59
C VAL A 639 13.10 -18.00 -12.04
N ARG A 640 12.47 -19.15 -12.25
CA ARG A 640 11.92 -19.57 -13.55
C ARG A 640 10.41 -19.43 -13.51
N ILE A 641 9.87 -18.71 -14.48
CA ILE A 641 8.43 -18.46 -14.65
C ILE A 641 7.97 -19.24 -15.88
N GLU A 642 7.00 -20.12 -15.69
CA GLU A 642 6.46 -21.02 -16.72
C GLU A 642 4.93 -20.90 -16.73
N PRO A 643 4.23 -21.30 -17.81
CA PRO A 643 2.78 -21.52 -17.75
C PRO A 643 2.45 -22.55 -16.66
N ALA A 644 1.31 -22.40 -15.99
CA ALA A 644 0.69 -23.50 -15.27
C ALA A 644 0.18 -24.53 -16.30
N SER A 645 0.73 -25.74 -16.24
CA SER A 645 0.45 -26.88 -17.12
C SER A 645 -0.69 -27.74 -16.60
#